data_AF-A0A3Q8UXT4-F1
#
_entry.id   AF-A0A3Q8UXT4-F1
#
_cell.length_a   1.000
_cell.length_b   1.000
_cell.length_c   1.000
_cell.angle_alpha   90.00
_cell.angle_beta   90.00
_cell.angle_gamma   90.00
#
_symmetry.space_group_name_H-M   'P 1'
#
loop_
_entity.id
_entity.type
_entity.pdbx_description
1 polymer ?
#
loop_
_entity_poly.entity_id
_entity_poly.type
_entity_poly.pdbx_seq_one_letter_code
_entity_poly.pdbx_strand_id
1 'polypeptide(L)'
;MATDPSRWWQPALDARPADRLALEAAAGRQQRFAQLDALAARLLATALAGRRVASVVRGTGPEAVDSVKVLRLTARQKSWCAEAFGVQEQQRRGAWYLPQKMSLKAGAVNLPHLVRERPAHAMTLAADDSAGISLVDGSADAVLLWSVLVPLFDTLTEPIRVRAAGPAKTIDDQRRLWSGIEERYRLLGVADEALEAFRFGGGWHRLDRPGQQRARLRLLDALTAVDPLQLVTRHRSLCMQALMAGFAKKAAKTGTALARRVLTRPLQPVASGYFAGDWLAVLDYLQAPPHPDEEVITALPEPRLYVGMSAQAAGMAAEAGIPEEEIHAMLAAFLGGPTSLSPVEERVAALREWWTAFDHAHAVQRSGMRSLWGLVDDGIMGFGPDEHGFTQQLYRQVLPASVNERVDRLWQSVTLQRHARSIVSNPQPHQLMAETLGPALEFWHGVALTAWFVCEGPYSRAPLSGVADYYSRPLTALRDAGCPVPASLFEELRTAERHLGPEESIVRDRRELPVDTAAGSFSLTMSYSSGSRREGFERVRDIVTRHRRAWADQYLGTYLEQRWRTALEDVARAHHRHVASKGRPPTLIQFAQFATTAADQWTGGDLGALYTAIGEPAPAHQERPARLLPEGDGHDFARRVYAALGGITVDDDLHANQPEEARRQWQLSRLAVESLRYVQLHEALGQPPTFKQFGSARLALAWPGGEAEGWPIFQHTLAALTDTALPASAPAAEAAEDAPGPPESSKHLLAKGANAPLHTESVVVRLITTGAPIDVCAVLLTSHGKVRSDADLVFYNHPHHDGVRTSGDTVTADLSRVPDDVHTVAVIVSIDLEAQPTAVFDQHSTWRAETTQPSGTTLSFEPAPFTSGETVSIVVEVYRHAAGWKVRAVGQGYNTGLAGLAADYGINVEP
;
A
#
# COMPACT_ATOMS: atom_id res chain seq x y z
N MET A 1 42.48 12.52 14.36
CA MET A 1 41.49 13.06 15.33
C MET A 1 40.38 12.05 15.68
N ALA A 2 39.70 11.39 14.73
CA ALA A 2 38.76 10.30 15.06
C ALA A 2 39.46 9.06 15.61
N THR A 3 40.69 8.81 15.16
CA THR A 3 41.60 7.73 15.59
C THR A 3 42.44 8.10 16.81
N ASP A 4 42.12 9.19 17.51
CA ASP A 4 42.83 9.57 18.72
C ASP A 4 42.54 8.54 19.83
N PRO A 5 43.51 7.71 20.21
CA PRO A 5 43.30 6.65 21.21
C PRO A 5 43.01 7.20 22.60
N SER A 6 43.18 8.52 22.82
CA SER A 6 42.85 9.17 24.10
C SER A 6 41.34 9.33 24.35
N ARG A 7 40.50 9.16 23.32
CA ARG A 7 39.04 9.25 23.48
C ARG A 7 38.50 8.04 24.23
N TRP A 8 37.66 8.29 25.24
CA TRP A 8 37.13 7.25 26.13
C TRP A 8 36.44 6.08 25.40
N TRP A 9 35.81 6.35 24.25
CA TRP A 9 35.01 5.36 23.52
C TRP A 9 35.84 4.46 22.59
N GLN A 10 37.08 4.83 22.26
CA GLN A 10 37.96 4.01 21.41
C GLN A 10 38.24 2.64 22.05
N PRO A 11 38.80 2.56 23.29
CA PRO A 11 38.94 1.27 23.98
C PRO A 11 37.58 0.61 24.30
N ALA A 12 36.50 1.38 24.31
CA ALA A 12 35.16 0.88 24.61
C ALA A 12 34.50 0.11 23.44
N LEU A 13 35.00 0.27 22.20
CA LEU A 13 34.47 -0.42 21.01
C LEU A 13 34.56 -1.94 21.13
N ASP A 14 35.67 -2.43 21.65
CA ASP A 14 35.95 -3.87 21.79
C ASP A 14 35.69 -4.39 23.23
N ALA A 15 35.36 -3.49 24.15
CA ALA A 15 35.09 -3.81 25.55
C ALA A 15 33.75 -4.53 25.75
N ARG A 16 33.64 -5.36 26.80
CA ARG A 16 32.34 -5.93 27.22
C ARG A 16 31.43 -4.83 27.79
N PRO A 17 30.09 -5.00 27.82
CA PRO A 17 29.18 -3.96 28.24
C PRO A 17 29.46 -3.37 29.63
N ALA A 18 29.86 -4.19 30.61
CA ALA A 18 30.22 -3.71 31.94
C ALA A 18 31.45 -2.80 31.92
N ASP A 19 32.49 -3.20 31.19
CA ASP A 19 33.73 -2.44 31.03
C ASP A 19 33.47 -1.14 30.24
N ARG A 20 32.64 -1.20 29.20
CA ARG A 20 32.18 -0.02 28.44
C ARG A 20 31.43 0.97 29.31
N LEU A 21 30.51 0.50 30.15
CA LEU A 21 29.76 1.35 31.09
C LEU A 21 30.69 1.97 32.13
N ALA A 22 31.71 1.25 32.60
CA ALA A 22 32.73 1.80 33.51
C ALA A 22 33.57 2.90 32.83
N LEU A 23 33.97 2.70 31.56
CA LEU A 23 34.66 3.73 30.77
C LEU A 23 33.76 4.96 30.52
N GLU A 24 32.47 4.76 30.23
CA GLU A 24 31.50 5.84 30.07
C GLU A 24 31.29 6.64 31.37
N ALA A 25 31.24 5.93 32.50
CA ALA A 25 31.13 6.54 33.84
C ALA A 25 32.38 7.34 34.20
N ALA A 26 33.57 6.78 33.95
CA ALA A 26 34.85 7.46 34.17
C ALA A 26 34.97 8.72 33.30
N ALA A 27 34.36 8.72 32.11
CA ALA A 27 34.27 9.89 31.22
C ALA A 27 33.16 10.88 31.60
N GLY A 28 32.38 10.61 32.66
CA GLY A 28 31.28 11.46 33.12
C GLY A 28 30.07 11.51 32.18
N ARG A 29 29.93 10.57 31.24
CA ARG A 29 28.89 10.61 30.19
C ARG A 29 27.59 9.89 30.56
N GLN A 30 27.62 9.03 31.58
CA GLN A 30 26.47 8.23 32.03
C GLN A 30 25.26 9.07 32.46
N GLN A 31 25.48 10.27 33.01
CA GLN A 31 24.42 11.11 33.59
C GLN A 31 23.35 11.48 32.55
N ARG A 32 23.75 11.54 31.26
CA ARG A 32 22.87 11.86 30.14
C ARG A 32 21.70 10.89 30.01
N PHE A 33 21.93 9.61 30.32
CA PHE A 33 20.97 8.54 30.07
C PHE A 33 20.20 8.13 31.33
N ALA A 34 20.62 8.60 32.51
CA ALA A 34 20.09 8.16 33.80
C ALA A 34 18.55 8.24 33.90
N GLN A 35 17.94 9.32 33.40
CA GLN A 35 16.48 9.48 33.43
C GLN A 35 15.76 8.49 32.50
N LEU A 36 16.28 8.28 31.29
CA LEU A 36 15.73 7.34 30.33
C LEU A 36 15.93 5.89 30.80
N ASP A 37 17.12 5.56 31.26
CA ASP A 37 17.48 4.24 31.78
C ASP A 37 16.58 3.87 32.97
N ALA A 38 16.35 4.79 33.91
CA ALA A 38 15.43 4.59 35.02
C ALA A 38 13.97 4.43 34.57
N LEU A 39 13.52 5.18 33.56
CA LEU A 39 12.18 5.04 32.99
C LEU A 39 11.99 3.67 32.34
N ALA A 40 12.90 3.29 31.43
CA ALA A 40 12.86 2.02 30.72
C ALA A 40 12.96 0.83 31.68
N ALA A 41 13.82 0.91 32.71
CA ALA A 41 13.96 -0.13 33.74
C ALA A 41 12.66 -0.33 34.52
N ARG A 42 11.98 0.76 34.90
CA ARG A 42 10.69 0.69 35.59
C ARG A 42 9.58 0.10 34.72
N LEU A 43 9.54 0.46 33.43
CA LEU A 43 8.57 -0.09 32.48
C LEU A 43 8.85 -1.58 32.20
N LEU A 44 10.13 -1.95 32.05
CA LEU A 44 10.56 -3.35 31.94
C LEU A 44 10.12 -4.17 33.16
N ALA A 45 10.43 -3.70 34.37
CA ALA A 45 10.00 -4.34 35.61
C ALA A 45 8.47 -4.51 35.67
N THR A 46 7.73 -3.49 35.21
CA THR A 46 6.27 -3.52 35.17
C THR A 46 5.74 -4.60 34.20
N ALA A 47 6.32 -4.70 33.01
CA ALA A 47 5.95 -5.73 32.05
C ALA A 47 6.29 -7.14 32.55
N LEU A 48 7.51 -7.33 33.07
CA LEU A 48 7.96 -8.61 33.64
C LEU A 48 7.12 -9.05 34.84
N ALA A 49 6.57 -8.10 35.62
CA ALA A 49 5.59 -8.35 36.67
C ALA A 49 4.17 -8.66 36.16
N GLY A 50 3.99 -8.87 34.85
CA GLY A 50 2.73 -9.28 34.25
C GLY A 50 1.73 -8.15 34.03
N ARG A 51 2.17 -6.90 33.89
CA ARG A 51 1.28 -5.74 33.65
C ARG A 51 1.51 -5.14 32.27
N ARG A 52 0.43 -4.78 31.57
CA ARG A 52 0.49 -4.08 30.28
C ARG A 52 1.23 -2.74 30.38
N VAL A 53 2.03 -2.41 29.35
CA VAL A 53 2.88 -1.21 29.27
C VAL A 53 2.51 -0.32 28.08
N ALA A 54 1.97 -0.87 27.00
CA ALA A 54 1.51 -0.09 25.85
C ALA A 54 0.06 -0.46 25.47
N SER A 55 -0.67 0.47 24.86
CA SER A 55 -1.97 0.19 24.26
C SER A 55 -2.07 0.79 22.87
N VAL A 56 -2.58 0.01 21.92
CA VAL A 56 -3.02 0.51 20.62
C VAL A 56 -4.46 1.00 20.74
N VAL A 57 -4.72 2.21 20.25
CA VAL A 57 -6.06 2.78 20.08
C VAL A 57 -6.32 2.78 18.58
N ARG A 58 -7.23 1.91 18.15
CA ARG A 58 -7.57 1.77 16.74
C ARG A 58 -8.35 2.98 16.24
N GLY A 59 -7.99 3.48 15.07
CA GLY A 59 -8.79 4.47 14.38
C GLY A 59 -10.17 3.91 14.01
N THR A 60 -11.22 4.73 14.05
CA THR A 60 -12.55 4.34 13.57
C THR A 60 -12.86 5.02 12.25
N GLY A 61 -12.92 4.25 11.16
CA GLY A 61 -13.17 4.74 9.81
C GLY A 61 -11.97 4.57 8.86
N PRO A 62 -12.18 4.75 7.54
CA PRO A 62 -11.18 4.41 6.50
C PRO A 62 -9.94 5.33 6.49
N GLU A 63 -10.02 6.51 7.11
CA GLU A 63 -8.88 7.45 7.21
C GLU A 63 -8.38 7.64 8.65
N ALA A 64 -9.05 7.01 9.63
CA ALA A 64 -8.67 7.15 11.02
C ALA A 64 -7.40 6.36 11.28
N VAL A 65 -6.33 7.07 11.63
CA VAL A 65 -5.03 6.46 11.90
C VAL A 65 -5.01 5.90 13.31
N ASP A 66 -4.38 4.74 13.48
CA ASP A 66 -4.14 4.19 14.80
C ASP A 66 -3.24 5.12 15.62
N SER A 67 -3.42 5.10 16.93
CA SER A 67 -2.52 5.76 17.87
C SER A 67 -2.05 4.78 18.94
N VAL A 68 -0.93 5.10 19.58
CA VAL A 68 -0.38 4.29 20.67
C VAL A 68 -0.20 5.13 21.91
N LYS A 69 -0.33 4.49 23.07
CA LYS A 69 -0.06 5.11 24.37
C LYS A 69 0.88 4.24 25.19
N VAL A 70 1.89 4.86 25.77
CA VAL A 70 2.72 4.25 26.81
C VAL A 70 2.02 4.47 28.16
N LEU A 71 1.63 3.36 28.76
CA LEU A 71 0.88 3.34 30.01
C LEU A 71 1.80 3.61 31.19
N ARG A 72 1.21 4.07 32.30
CA ARG A 72 1.89 4.19 33.61
C ARG A 72 3.07 5.18 33.60
N LEU A 73 3.02 6.20 32.74
CA LEU A 73 3.86 7.39 32.84
C LEU A 73 3.27 8.37 33.85
N THR A 74 4.09 8.89 34.77
CA THR A 74 3.73 10.02 35.64
C THR A 74 3.57 11.30 34.82
N ALA A 75 2.88 12.32 35.34
CA ALA A 75 2.73 13.60 34.65
C ALA A 75 4.09 14.22 34.25
N ARG A 76 5.07 14.17 35.17
CA ARG A 76 6.45 14.63 34.91
C ARG A 76 7.12 13.83 33.80
N GLN A 77 6.96 12.51 33.77
CA GLN A 77 7.52 11.67 32.70
C GLN A 77 6.84 11.93 31.36
N LYS A 78 5.53 12.15 31.32
CA LYS A 78 4.83 12.51 30.07
C LYS A 78 5.33 13.82 29.50
N SER A 79 5.49 14.84 30.34
CA SER A 79 6.04 16.13 29.92
C SER A 79 7.46 15.99 29.37
N TRP A 80 8.31 15.25 30.07
CA TRP A 80 9.67 14.99 29.61
C TRP A 80 9.70 14.15 28.32
N CYS A 81 8.83 13.15 28.18
CA CYS A 81 8.74 12.36 26.95
C CYS A 81 8.25 13.21 25.78
N ALA A 82 7.34 14.16 25.99
CA ALA A 82 6.91 15.08 24.96
C ALA A 82 8.07 15.96 24.45
N GLU A 83 8.99 16.34 25.32
CA GLU A 83 10.20 17.10 24.97
C GLU A 83 11.28 16.23 24.30
N ALA A 84 11.50 15.01 24.79
CA ALA A 84 12.56 14.13 24.28
C ALA A 84 12.16 13.36 23.00
N PHE A 85 10.89 12.95 22.90
CA PHE A 85 10.36 12.09 21.84
C PHE A 85 9.30 12.78 20.96
N GLY A 86 8.99 14.06 21.22
CA GLY A 86 8.09 14.84 20.37
C GLY A 86 8.63 14.99 18.96
N VAL A 87 7.79 14.70 17.96
CA VAL A 87 8.18 14.70 16.53
C VAL A 87 8.72 16.07 16.10
N GLN A 88 7.98 17.14 16.39
CA GLN A 88 8.43 18.52 16.13
C GLN A 88 9.73 18.86 16.84
N GLU A 89 9.88 18.47 18.10
CA GLU A 89 11.05 18.83 18.89
C GLU A 89 12.31 18.11 18.39
N GLN A 90 12.20 16.84 17.98
CA GLN A 90 13.30 16.16 17.31
C GLN A 90 13.60 16.76 15.92
N GLN A 91 12.58 17.16 15.16
CA GLN A 91 12.76 17.82 13.87
C GLN A 91 13.47 19.18 14.00
N ARG A 92 13.17 19.96 15.04
CA ARG A 92 13.91 21.20 15.37
C ARG A 92 15.38 20.95 15.68
N ARG A 93 15.72 19.73 16.10
CA ARG A 93 17.10 19.27 16.35
C ARG A 93 17.74 18.60 15.13
N GLY A 94 17.06 18.61 13.97
CA GLY A 94 17.56 18.08 12.71
C GLY A 94 17.11 16.64 12.37
N ALA A 95 16.23 16.03 13.16
CA ALA A 95 15.77 14.65 12.95
C ALA A 95 14.71 14.50 11.85
N TRP A 96 14.97 15.07 10.67
CA TRP A 96 14.09 14.97 9.49
C TRP A 96 14.02 13.55 8.89
N TYR A 97 14.82 12.62 9.40
CA TYR A 97 14.78 11.20 9.06
C TYR A 97 13.64 10.43 9.75
N LEU A 98 12.93 11.04 10.72
CA LEU A 98 11.76 10.41 11.34
C LEU A 98 10.71 10.08 10.26
N PRO A 99 10.23 8.83 10.18
CA PRO A 99 9.29 8.43 9.14
C PRO A 99 7.91 9.03 9.42
N GLN A 100 7.23 9.56 8.39
CA GLN A 100 5.87 10.10 8.56
C GLN A 100 4.84 9.02 8.87
N LYS A 101 5.04 7.81 8.34
CA LYS A 101 4.21 6.64 8.62
C LYS A 101 5.12 5.49 9.03
N MET A 102 4.76 4.77 10.10
CA MET A 102 5.50 3.60 10.57
C MET A 102 4.56 2.51 11.06
N SER A 103 4.94 1.25 10.85
CA SER A 103 4.33 0.11 11.53
C SER A 103 5.01 -0.06 12.89
N LEU A 104 4.22 -0.09 13.96
CA LEU A 104 4.72 -0.16 15.32
C LEU A 104 4.19 -1.41 16.04
N LYS A 105 5.12 -2.26 16.48
CA LYS A 105 4.85 -3.53 17.17
C LYS A 105 4.69 -3.32 18.68
N ALA A 106 3.63 -2.63 19.10
CA ALA A 106 3.39 -2.37 20.53
C ALA A 106 3.24 -3.65 21.36
N GLY A 107 2.80 -4.74 20.75
CA GLY A 107 2.70 -6.06 21.37
C GLY A 107 4.03 -6.65 21.81
N ALA A 108 5.16 -6.25 21.21
CA ALA A 108 6.50 -6.65 21.68
C ALA A 108 6.73 -6.25 23.16
N VAL A 109 6.28 -5.04 23.52
CA VAL A 109 6.42 -4.49 24.88
C VAL A 109 5.42 -5.13 25.85
N ASN A 110 4.27 -5.59 25.34
CA ASN A 110 3.25 -6.29 26.14
C ASN A 110 3.50 -7.80 26.26
N LEU A 111 4.49 -8.35 25.54
CA LEU A 111 4.70 -9.79 25.44
C LEU A 111 4.90 -10.48 26.80
N PRO A 112 5.70 -9.95 27.75
CA PRO A 112 5.82 -10.56 29.08
C PRO A 112 4.49 -10.65 29.84
N HIS A 113 3.64 -9.64 29.71
CA HIS A 113 2.29 -9.63 30.29
C HIS A 113 1.38 -10.68 29.64
N LEU A 114 1.37 -10.73 28.30
CA LEU A 114 0.57 -11.68 27.53
C LEU A 114 0.98 -13.13 27.80
N VAL A 115 2.28 -13.41 27.97
CA VAL A 115 2.78 -14.75 28.33
C VAL A 115 2.30 -15.17 29.72
N ARG A 116 2.21 -14.25 30.69
CA ARG A 116 1.71 -14.57 32.03
C ARG A 116 0.19 -14.69 32.10
N GLU A 117 -0.56 -13.84 31.40
CA GLU A 117 -2.03 -13.84 31.45
C GLU A 117 -2.66 -14.88 30.52
N ARG A 118 -2.18 -14.97 29.26
CA ARG A 118 -2.75 -15.79 28.20
C ARG A 118 -1.66 -16.57 27.44
N PRO A 119 -0.93 -17.49 28.10
CA PRO A 119 0.26 -18.15 27.55
C PRO A 119 0.02 -18.91 26.23
N ALA A 120 -1.20 -19.40 25.99
CA ALA A 120 -1.56 -20.10 24.76
C ALA A 120 -1.68 -19.17 23.54
N HIS A 121 -2.11 -17.91 23.74
CA HIS A 121 -2.40 -16.95 22.68
C HIS A 121 -1.45 -15.75 22.67
N ALA A 122 -0.44 -15.75 23.54
CA ALA A 122 0.43 -14.59 23.76
C ALA A 122 1.10 -14.07 22.49
N MET A 123 1.45 -14.94 21.54
CA MET A 123 2.10 -14.52 20.29
C MET A 123 1.11 -13.87 19.33
N THR A 124 -0.07 -14.48 19.15
CA THR A 124 -1.15 -13.94 18.32
C THR A 124 -1.58 -12.58 18.85
N LEU A 125 -1.86 -12.48 20.15
CA LEU A 125 -2.26 -11.22 20.78
C LEU A 125 -1.17 -10.14 20.71
N ALA A 126 0.10 -10.52 20.68
CA ALA A 126 1.20 -9.57 20.50
C ALA A 126 1.36 -9.13 19.04
N ALA A 127 1.09 -10.01 18.07
CA ALA A 127 1.03 -9.63 16.66
C ALA A 127 -0.15 -8.67 16.40
N ASP A 128 -1.32 -8.97 16.97
CA ASP A 128 -2.53 -8.16 16.89
C ASP A 128 -2.38 -6.78 17.53
N ASP A 129 -1.42 -6.60 18.45
CA ASP A 129 -1.05 -5.32 19.05
C ASP A 129 -0.02 -4.54 18.17
N SER A 130 -0.09 -4.69 16.84
CA SER A 130 0.68 -3.91 15.86
C SER A 130 -0.18 -2.81 15.21
N ALA A 131 0.37 -1.62 14.99
CA ALA A 131 -0.41 -0.45 14.54
C ALA A 131 0.30 0.36 13.45
N GLY A 132 -0.46 0.79 12.45
CA GLY A 132 -0.01 1.74 11.43
C GLY A 132 -0.14 3.18 11.95
N ILE A 133 0.98 3.79 12.33
CA ILE A 133 1.01 5.12 12.95
C ILE A 133 1.46 6.17 11.95
N SER A 134 0.70 7.26 11.84
CA SER A 134 1.17 8.50 11.22
C SER A 134 1.75 9.39 12.31
N LEU A 135 3.04 9.72 12.21
CA LEU A 135 3.73 10.58 13.16
C LEU A 135 3.26 12.02 12.98
N VAL A 136 2.57 12.52 14.00
CA VAL A 136 2.09 13.90 14.12
C VAL A 136 2.50 14.47 15.47
N ASP A 137 2.12 15.72 15.73
CA ASP A 137 2.29 16.30 17.06
C ASP A 137 1.53 15.51 18.11
N GLY A 138 2.21 15.25 19.23
CA GLY A 138 1.70 14.38 20.29
C GLY A 138 2.03 12.89 20.14
N SER A 139 2.65 12.45 19.03
CA SER A 139 3.09 11.05 18.83
C SER A 139 4.36 10.66 19.62
N ALA A 140 4.65 11.32 20.75
CA ALA A 140 5.85 11.06 21.56
C ALA A 140 5.94 9.60 22.05
N ASP A 141 4.80 9.01 22.39
CA ASP A 141 4.70 7.61 22.80
C ASP A 141 5.10 6.64 21.66
N ALA A 142 4.77 6.98 20.40
CA ALA A 142 5.14 6.19 19.24
C ALA A 142 6.65 6.22 19.00
N VAL A 143 7.27 7.40 19.10
CA VAL A 143 8.73 7.55 18.95
C VAL A 143 9.46 6.87 20.10
N LEU A 144 8.98 6.96 21.35
CA LEU A 144 9.55 6.25 22.50
C LEU A 144 9.48 4.71 22.33
N LEU A 145 8.33 4.20 21.87
CA LEU A 145 8.17 2.77 21.59
C LEU A 145 9.13 2.33 20.48
N TRP A 146 9.13 3.02 19.34
CA TRP A 146 9.96 2.70 18.17
C TRP A 146 11.46 2.75 18.47
N SER A 147 11.91 3.77 19.21
CA SER A 147 13.33 4.05 19.41
C SER A 147 13.98 3.32 20.58
N VAL A 148 13.24 3.03 21.65
CA VAL A 148 13.79 2.50 22.90
C VAL A 148 13.10 1.20 23.33
N LEU A 149 11.78 1.22 23.52
CA LEU A 149 11.10 0.11 24.19
C LEU A 149 10.96 -1.13 23.30
N VAL A 150 10.53 -0.99 22.05
CA VAL A 150 10.41 -2.13 21.14
C VAL A 150 11.77 -2.80 20.92
N PRO A 151 12.87 -2.08 20.58
CA PRO A 151 14.19 -2.71 20.46
C PRO A 151 14.67 -3.43 21.73
N LEU A 152 14.41 -2.86 22.92
CA LEU A 152 14.75 -3.47 24.21
C LEU A 152 13.97 -4.78 24.41
N PHE A 153 12.65 -4.74 24.28
CA PHE A 153 11.79 -5.89 24.52
C PHE A 153 11.97 -6.98 23.47
N ASP A 154 12.18 -6.60 22.20
CA ASP A 154 12.50 -7.54 21.14
C ASP A 154 13.79 -8.30 21.44
N THR A 155 14.81 -7.62 21.97
CA THR A 155 16.07 -8.27 22.37
C THR A 155 15.85 -9.22 23.56
N LEU A 156 15.11 -8.80 24.58
CA LEU A 156 14.88 -9.58 25.81
C LEU A 156 13.88 -10.73 25.65
N THR A 157 13.04 -10.70 24.61
CA THR A 157 12.04 -11.75 24.34
C THR A 157 12.34 -12.51 23.06
N GLU A 158 13.50 -12.26 22.45
CA GLU A 158 13.96 -12.90 21.22
C GLU A 158 13.85 -14.44 21.27
N PRO A 159 14.24 -15.15 22.35
CA PRO A 159 14.09 -16.61 22.40
C PRO A 159 12.64 -17.09 22.30
N ILE A 160 11.70 -16.33 22.88
CA ILE A 160 10.27 -16.64 22.81
C ILE A 160 9.77 -16.47 21.38
N ARG A 161 10.13 -15.33 20.75
CA ARG A 161 9.75 -15.01 19.37
C ARG A 161 10.33 -16.00 18.37
N VAL A 162 11.62 -16.32 18.47
CA VAL A 162 12.28 -17.29 17.58
C VAL A 162 11.66 -18.68 17.72
N ARG A 163 11.27 -19.10 18.93
CA ARG A 163 10.58 -20.39 19.13
C ARG A 163 9.12 -20.38 18.68
N ALA A 164 8.47 -19.22 18.65
CA ALA A 164 7.13 -19.07 18.07
C ALA A 164 7.18 -19.01 16.55
N ALA A 165 8.20 -18.36 16.01
CA ALA A 165 8.46 -18.20 14.60
C ALA A 165 9.21 -19.41 14.01
N GLY A 166 9.04 -20.63 14.51
CA GLY A 166 9.52 -21.86 13.84
C GLY A 166 11.05 -21.97 13.66
N PRO A 167 11.57 -23.14 13.24
CA PRO A 167 13.00 -23.33 13.11
C PRO A 167 13.65 -22.50 11.96
N ALA A 168 14.78 -21.80 12.20
CA ALA A 168 15.91 -21.64 11.25
C ALA A 168 16.05 -22.86 10.32
N LYS A 169 16.21 -22.56 9.04
CA LYS A 169 15.66 -23.34 7.92
C LYS A 169 16.76 -24.30 7.38
N THR A 170 17.97 -24.20 7.93
CA THR A 170 18.94 -25.25 8.22
C THR A 170 19.51 -25.09 9.62
N ILE A 171 20.12 -26.19 10.05
CA ILE A 171 20.89 -26.36 11.27
C ILE A 171 21.98 -25.30 11.43
N ASP A 172 22.63 -24.85 10.36
CA ASP A 172 23.73 -23.89 10.50
C ASP A 172 23.24 -22.46 10.74
N ASP A 173 22.08 -22.05 10.19
CA ASP A 173 21.45 -20.79 10.61
C ASP A 173 20.95 -20.90 12.04
N GLN A 174 20.40 -22.05 12.42
CA GLN A 174 19.99 -22.26 13.80
C GLN A 174 21.18 -22.06 14.73
N ARG A 175 22.31 -22.71 14.41
CA ARG A 175 23.54 -22.58 15.19
C ARG A 175 23.96 -21.12 15.27
N ARG A 176 24.07 -20.41 14.16
CA ARG A 176 24.51 -18.99 14.17
C ARG A 176 23.51 -18.06 14.86
N LEU A 177 22.22 -18.23 14.63
CA LEU A 177 21.16 -17.48 15.27
C LEU A 177 21.21 -17.68 16.79
N TRP A 178 21.21 -18.93 17.26
CA TRP A 178 21.26 -19.25 18.67
C TRP A 178 22.58 -18.87 19.33
N SER A 179 23.73 -19.04 18.65
CA SER A 179 25.00 -18.52 19.15
C SER A 179 24.98 -16.99 19.29
N GLY A 180 24.32 -16.28 18.38
CA GLY A 180 24.12 -14.84 18.49
C GLY A 180 23.21 -14.45 19.67
N ILE A 181 22.14 -15.22 19.91
CA ILE A 181 21.22 -15.01 21.06
C ILE A 181 21.95 -15.30 22.38
N GLU A 182 22.66 -16.42 22.47
CA GLU A 182 23.44 -16.82 23.66
C GLU A 182 24.50 -15.77 23.98
N GLU A 183 25.24 -15.31 22.96
CA GLU A 183 26.21 -14.23 23.12
C GLU A 183 25.55 -12.93 23.60
N ARG A 184 24.40 -12.53 23.02
CA ARG A 184 23.65 -11.35 23.48
C ARG A 184 23.21 -11.49 24.93
N TYR A 185 22.67 -12.63 25.34
CA TYR A 185 22.22 -12.88 26.72
C TYR A 185 23.38 -12.87 27.71
N ARG A 186 24.52 -13.45 27.32
CA ARG A 186 25.76 -13.39 28.09
C ARG A 186 26.26 -11.96 28.26
N LEU A 187 26.19 -11.13 27.22
CA LEU A 187 26.55 -9.71 27.27
C LEU A 187 25.57 -8.87 28.12
N LEU A 188 24.29 -9.25 28.14
CA LEU A 188 23.28 -8.69 29.05
C LEU A 188 23.44 -9.18 30.50
N GLY A 189 24.26 -10.23 30.72
CA GLY A 189 24.50 -10.87 32.00
C GLY A 189 23.29 -11.60 32.56
N VAL A 190 22.48 -12.18 31.67
CA VAL A 190 21.44 -13.15 32.01
C VAL A 190 22.10 -14.52 32.17
N ALA A 191 21.66 -15.28 33.17
CA ALA A 191 22.20 -16.61 33.47
C ALA A 191 22.01 -17.57 32.28
N ASP A 192 23.02 -18.39 31.99
CA ASP A 192 23.04 -19.27 30.81
C ASP A 192 21.90 -20.32 30.88
N GLU A 193 21.56 -20.74 32.09
CA GLU A 193 20.47 -21.68 32.40
C GLU A 193 19.10 -21.16 31.94
N ALA A 194 18.91 -19.84 31.84
CA ALA A 194 17.67 -19.23 31.36
C ALA A 194 17.32 -19.66 29.92
N LEU A 195 18.34 -19.99 29.13
CA LEU A 195 18.19 -20.39 27.74
C LEU A 195 18.17 -21.90 27.53
N GLU A 196 18.42 -22.74 28.55
CA GLU A 196 18.66 -24.18 28.41
C GLU A 196 17.60 -24.89 27.54
N ALA A 197 16.31 -24.68 27.85
CA ALA A 197 15.20 -25.25 27.08
C ALA A 197 15.08 -24.65 25.66
N PHE A 198 15.54 -23.41 25.47
CA PHE A 198 15.46 -22.66 24.22
C PHE A 198 16.61 -22.96 23.27
N ARG A 199 17.77 -23.44 23.72
CA ARG A 199 18.96 -23.60 22.87
C ARG A 199 18.72 -24.54 21.70
N PHE A 200 19.49 -24.34 20.63
CA PHE A 200 19.54 -25.32 19.56
C PHE A 200 20.05 -26.67 20.11
N GLY A 201 19.27 -27.74 19.95
CA GLY A 201 19.56 -29.04 20.56
C GLY A 201 19.12 -29.20 22.03
N GLY A 202 18.65 -28.14 22.71
CA GLY A 202 18.21 -28.14 24.11
C GLY A 202 16.86 -28.84 24.40
N GLY A 203 16.40 -29.71 23.50
CA GLY A 203 15.19 -30.51 23.72
C GLY A 203 13.85 -29.76 23.60
N TRP A 204 13.80 -28.52 23.10
CA TRP A 204 12.54 -27.76 22.91
C TRP A 204 11.44 -28.58 22.20
N HIS A 205 11.79 -29.31 21.14
CA HIS A 205 10.89 -30.16 20.37
C HIS A 205 10.32 -31.36 21.15
N ARG A 206 10.93 -31.72 22.29
CA ARG A 206 10.49 -32.80 23.17
C ARG A 206 9.52 -32.33 24.24
N LEU A 207 9.36 -31.00 24.41
CA LEU A 207 8.43 -30.42 25.38
C LEU A 207 7.02 -30.39 24.81
N ASP A 208 6.06 -30.87 25.59
CA ASP A 208 4.64 -30.66 25.35
C ASP A 208 4.26 -29.16 25.47
N ARG A 209 3.03 -28.80 25.07
CA ARG A 209 2.56 -27.41 25.15
C ARG A 209 2.72 -26.81 26.56
N PRO A 210 2.32 -27.50 27.66
CA PRO A 210 2.59 -27.03 29.03
C PRO A 210 4.09 -26.89 29.36
N GLY A 211 4.95 -27.78 28.86
CA GLY A 211 6.40 -27.70 29.00
C GLY A 211 7.00 -26.47 28.34
N GLN A 212 6.58 -26.16 27.11
CA GLN A 212 7.00 -24.95 26.39
C GLN A 212 6.52 -23.68 27.09
N GLN A 213 5.30 -23.67 27.63
CA GLN A 213 4.78 -22.55 28.42
C GLN A 213 5.59 -22.33 29.70
N ARG A 214 5.92 -23.41 30.43
CA ARG A 214 6.79 -23.35 31.61
C ARG A 214 8.18 -22.82 31.28
N ALA A 215 8.75 -23.21 30.14
CA ALA A 215 10.05 -22.69 29.69
C ALA A 215 9.99 -21.17 29.43
N ARG A 216 8.94 -20.67 28.77
CA ARG A 216 8.72 -19.22 28.59
C ARG A 216 8.60 -18.47 29.91
N LEU A 217 7.85 -19.01 30.87
CA LEU A 217 7.74 -18.40 32.20
C LEU A 217 9.08 -18.38 32.94
N ARG A 218 9.85 -19.48 32.91
CA ARG A 218 11.20 -19.52 33.51
C ARG A 218 12.14 -18.48 32.93
N LEU A 219 12.08 -18.23 31.61
CA LEU A 219 12.85 -17.17 30.98
C LEU A 219 12.45 -15.79 31.53
N LEU A 220 11.15 -15.51 31.64
CA LEU A 220 10.68 -14.25 32.23
C LEU A 220 11.08 -14.11 33.70
N ASP A 221 11.05 -15.20 34.47
CA ASP A 221 11.49 -15.21 35.87
C ASP A 221 13.01 -14.99 35.99
N ALA A 222 13.81 -15.58 35.10
CA ALA A 222 15.25 -15.35 35.03
C ALA A 222 15.58 -13.89 34.67
N LEU A 223 14.82 -13.28 33.76
CA LEU A 223 14.94 -11.85 33.47
C LEU A 223 14.53 -10.97 34.67
N THR A 224 13.53 -11.41 35.44
CA THR A 224 13.07 -10.71 36.65
C THR A 224 14.10 -10.79 37.79
N ALA A 225 14.94 -11.83 37.80
CA ALA A 225 16.01 -12.00 38.79
C ALA A 225 17.21 -11.08 38.57
N VAL A 226 17.40 -10.55 37.35
CA VAL A 226 18.42 -9.55 37.05
C VAL A 226 17.86 -8.15 37.35
N ASP A 227 18.68 -7.26 37.90
CA ASP A 227 18.28 -5.85 38.09
C ASP A 227 17.84 -5.24 36.74
N PRO A 228 16.58 -4.77 36.61
CA PRO A 228 16.09 -4.17 35.37
C PRO A 228 16.94 -2.98 34.89
N LEU A 229 17.54 -2.21 35.81
CA LEU A 229 18.42 -1.11 35.43
C LEU A 229 19.72 -1.63 34.79
N GLN A 230 20.26 -2.75 35.29
CA GLN A 230 21.43 -3.39 34.70
C GLN A 230 21.13 -3.96 33.31
N LEU A 231 19.96 -4.58 33.10
CA LEU A 231 19.54 -5.07 31.77
C LEU A 231 19.43 -3.92 30.76
N VAL A 232 18.77 -2.82 31.15
CA VAL A 232 18.56 -1.65 30.30
C VAL A 232 19.87 -0.97 29.95
N THR A 233 20.73 -0.71 30.94
CA THR A 233 22.02 -0.03 30.71
C THR A 233 22.97 -0.87 29.84
N ARG A 234 22.98 -2.20 30.00
CA ARG A 234 23.75 -3.10 29.12
C ARG A 234 23.18 -3.14 27.70
N HIS A 235 21.85 -3.17 27.54
CA HIS A 235 21.22 -3.07 26.23
C HIS A 235 21.56 -1.74 25.52
N ARG A 236 21.40 -0.61 26.22
CA ARG A 236 21.82 0.71 25.73
C ARG A 236 23.29 0.71 25.30
N SER A 237 24.17 0.13 26.11
CA SER A 237 25.60 0.01 25.82
C SER A 237 25.89 -0.75 24.51
N LEU A 238 25.10 -1.77 24.17
CA LEU A 238 25.18 -2.47 22.88
C LEU A 238 24.69 -1.58 21.72
N CYS A 239 23.59 -0.84 21.90
CA CYS A 239 23.12 0.13 20.89
C CYS A 239 24.13 1.24 20.63
N MET A 240 24.76 1.78 21.69
CA MET A 240 25.80 2.80 21.57
C MET A 240 27.02 2.27 20.83
N GLN A 241 27.40 1.00 21.03
CA GLN A 241 28.52 0.39 20.29
C GLN A 241 28.32 0.41 18.79
N ALA A 242 27.11 0.09 18.31
CA ALA A 242 26.78 0.14 16.89
C ALA A 242 26.91 1.57 16.33
N LEU A 243 26.45 2.58 17.10
CA LEU A 243 26.58 3.99 16.74
C LEU A 243 28.06 4.44 16.69
N MET A 244 28.84 4.10 17.72
CA MET A 244 30.27 4.40 17.82
C MET A 244 31.06 3.76 16.67
N ALA A 245 30.81 2.49 16.36
CA ALA A 245 31.44 1.78 15.25
C ALA A 245 31.06 2.40 13.90
N GLY A 246 29.78 2.78 13.73
CA GLY A 246 29.30 3.49 12.55
C GLY A 246 30.00 4.84 12.36
N PHE A 247 30.14 5.62 13.44
CA PHE A 247 30.87 6.88 13.43
C PHE A 247 32.34 6.67 13.09
N ALA A 248 33.04 5.77 13.77
CA ALA A 248 34.46 5.48 13.56
C ALA A 248 34.74 5.09 12.09
N LYS A 249 33.91 4.22 11.52
CA LYS A 249 34.01 3.79 10.12
C LYS A 249 33.93 4.97 9.14
N LYS A 250 33.07 5.96 9.41
CA LYS A 250 32.89 7.13 8.53
C LYS A 250 33.88 8.26 8.80
N ALA A 251 34.37 8.37 10.03
CA ALA A 251 35.31 9.39 10.46
C ALA A 251 36.79 9.04 10.22
N ALA A 252 37.08 7.81 9.77
CA ALA A 252 38.44 7.29 9.59
C ALA A 252 39.37 8.19 8.75
N LYS A 253 38.84 8.88 7.73
CA LYS A 253 39.64 9.75 6.84
C LYS A 253 39.70 11.21 7.28
N THR A 254 38.57 11.75 7.73
CA THR A 254 38.35 13.19 7.97
C THR A 254 38.44 13.59 9.45
N GLY A 255 38.57 12.62 10.36
CA GLY A 255 38.61 12.87 11.80
C GLY A 255 37.27 13.19 12.46
N THR A 256 36.21 13.30 11.66
CA THR A 256 34.79 13.44 12.05
C THR A 256 33.90 12.98 10.89
N ALA A 257 32.59 12.84 11.10
CA ALA A 257 31.66 12.32 10.11
C ALA A 257 30.34 13.09 10.08
N LEU A 258 29.78 13.23 8.86
CA LEU A 258 28.45 13.80 8.64
C LEU A 258 27.34 12.93 9.23
N ALA A 259 26.35 13.54 9.89
CA ALA A 259 25.19 12.84 10.47
C ALA A 259 24.54 11.87 9.47
N ARG A 260 24.23 12.38 8.27
CA ARG A 260 23.59 11.63 7.16
C ARG A 260 24.38 10.40 6.68
N ARG A 261 25.70 10.36 6.91
CA ARG A 261 26.56 9.22 6.55
C ARG A 261 26.64 8.17 7.66
N VAL A 262 26.38 8.54 8.91
CA VAL A 262 26.41 7.66 10.08
C VAL A 262 25.02 7.12 10.39
N LEU A 263 24.00 7.98 10.41
CA LEU A 263 22.61 7.67 10.78
C LEU A 263 21.87 6.91 9.68
N THR A 264 22.30 5.67 9.46
CA THR A 264 21.59 4.67 8.65
C THR A 264 20.26 4.27 9.32
N ARG A 265 19.34 3.64 8.57
CA ARG A 265 18.03 3.21 9.10
C ARG A 265 18.10 2.50 10.47
N PRO A 266 19.05 1.55 10.72
CA PRO A 266 19.16 0.91 12.03
C PRO A 266 19.67 1.82 13.16
N LEU A 267 20.41 2.89 12.85
CA LEU A 267 21.00 3.80 13.84
C LEU A 267 20.14 5.05 14.10
N GLN A 268 19.15 5.33 13.24
CA GLN A 268 18.16 6.39 13.44
C GLN A 268 17.36 6.21 14.75
N PRO A 269 16.81 5.01 15.08
CA PRO A 269 16.20 4.76 16.37
C PRO A 269 17.14 5.09 17.54
N VAL A 270 18.43 4.75 17.43
CA VAL A 270 19.41 4.98 18.50
C VAL A 270 19.63 6.49 18.74
N ALA A 271 19.77 7.27 17.66
CA ALA A 271 19.91 8.73 17.76
C ALA A 271 18.62 9.39 18.28
N SER A 272 17.46 9.02 17.74
CA SER A 272 16.16 9.51 18.21
C SER A 272 15.87 9.13 19.66
N GLY A 273 16.28 7.92 20.08
CA GLY A 273 15.97 7.38 21.40
C GLY A 273 16.81 7.98 22.52
N TYR A 274 18.12 7.98 22.33
CA TYR A 274 19.09 8.32 23.39
C TYR A 274 19.62 9.75 23.31
N PHE A 275 19.46 10.40 22.15
CA PHE A 275 19.92 11.78 21.91
C PHE A 275 18.78 12.69 21.47
N ALA A 276 17.53 12.23 21.53
CA ALA A 276 16.35 13.00 21.10
C ALA A 276 16.49 13.56 19.67
N GLY A 277 17.17 12.80 18.81
CA GLY A 277 17.38 13.15 17.41
C GLY A 277 18.53 14.15 17.16
N ASP A 278 19.15 14.68 18.21
CA ASP A 278 20.20 15.69 18.15
C ASP A 278 21.57 15.07 17.81
N TRP A 279 22.09 15.41 16.64
CA TRP A 279 23.41 14.94 16.21
C TRP A 279 24.56 15.62 16.97
N LEU A 280 24.42 16.89 17.36
CA LEU A 280 25.43 17.59 18.14
C LEU A 280 25.58 16.97 19.53
N ALA A 281 24.47 16.50 20.11
CA ALA A 281 24.48 15.70 21.33
C ALA A 281 25.25 14.37 21.17
N VAL A 282 25.16 13.71 20.01
CA VAL A 282 25.97 12.52 19.70
C VAL A 282 27.45 12.89 19.63
N LEU A 283 27.79 13.97 18.94
CA LEU A 283 29.18 14.43 18.82
C LEU A 283 29.79 14.84 20.16
N ASP A 284 29.03 15.52 21.03
CA ASP A 284 29.43 15.82 22.42
C ASP A 284 29.74 14.53 23.21
N TYR A 285 28.86 13.53 23.12
CA TYR A 285 29.07 12.23 23.75
C TYR A 285 30.35 11.54 23.27
N LEU A 286 30.62 11.59 21.96
CA LEU A 286 31.82 11.04 21.33
C LEU A 286 33.06 11.94 21.45
N GLN A 287 32.93 13.13 22.08
CA GLN A 287 33.99 14.14 22.17
C GLN A 287 34.62 14.43 20.79
N ALA A 288 33.76 14.53 19.78
CA ALA A 288 34.14 14.77 18.39
C ALA A 288 33.72 16.16 17.94
N PRO A 289 34.55 16.89 17.18
CA PRO A 289 34.10 18.14 16.56
C PRO A 289 33.10 17.86 15.43
N PRO A 290 32.19 18.80 15.11
CA PRO A 290 31.33 18.69 13.94
C PRO A 290 32.14 18.67 12.64
N HIS A 291 31.58 18.02 11.62
CA HIS A 291 32.17 18.06 10.28
C HIS A 291 32.05 19.48 9.69
N PRO A 292 33.04 19.99 8.92
CA PRO A 292 32.96 21.32 8.32
C PRO A 292 31.70 21.54 7.46
N ASP A 293 31.32 20.51 6.69
CA ASP A 293 30.09 20.51 5.87
C ASP A 293 28.83 20.04 6.65
N GLU A 294 28.85 20.03 7.99
CA GLU A 294 27.68 19.64 8.78
C GLU A 294 26.68 20.80 8.84
N GLU A 295 25.45 20.54 8.40
CA GLU A 295 24.34 21.49 8.48
C GLU A 295 23.17 20.85 9.22
N VAL A 296 22.76 21.45 10.33
CA VAL A 296 21.58 21.03 11.10
C VAL A 296 20.41 21.93 10.70
N ILE A 297 19.55 21.39 9.85
CA ILE A 297 18.33 22.09 9.42
C ILE A 297 17.34 22.04 10.58
N THR A 298 17.05 23.18 11.19
CA THR A 298 16.14 23.28 12.35
C THR A 298 14.70 23.61 11.96
N ALA A 299 14.49 24.13 10.75
CA ALA A 299 13.19 24.37 10.15
C ALA A 299 13.27 24.11 8.64
N LEU A 300 12.21 23.55 8.07
CA LEU A 300 12.10 23.45 6.61
C LEU A 300 11.80 24.84 6.02
N PRO A 301 12.28 25.12 4.79
CA PRO A 301 11.84 26.29 4.05
C PRO A 301 10.32 26.34 3.92
N GLU A 302 9.75 27.54 3.91
CA GLU A 302 8.33 27.71 3.60
C GLU A 302 8.10 27.38 2.11
N PRO A 303 7.03 26.63 1.77
CA PRO A 303 6.64 26.41 0.38
C PRO A 303 6.44 27.73 -0.36
N ARG A 304 7.13 27.90 -1.47
CA ARG A 304 6.93 29.04 -2.39
C ARG A 304 6.20 28.54 -3.62
N LEU A 305 4.95 28.96 -3.79
CA LEU A 305 4.12 28.51 -4.90
C LEU A 305 4.10 29.54 -6.02
N TYR A 306 4.32 29.09 -7.26
CA TYR A 306 4.30 29.92 -8.47
C TYR A 306 3.01 29.65 -9.25
N VAL A 307 1.89 30.04 -8.65
CA VAL A 307 0.53 29.95 -9.23
C VAL A 307 -0.13 31.32 -9.07
N GLY A 308 -0.78 31.85 -10.11
CA GLY A 308 -1.42 33.18 -10.05
C GLY A 308 -0.54 34.35 -10.51
N MET A 309 0.68 34.09 -10.98
CA MET A 309 1.61 35.14 -11.44
C MET A 309 1.07 35.92 -12.63
N SER A 310 0.27 35.28 -13.50
CA SER A 310 -0.35 35.93 -14.65
C SER A 310 -1.30 37.07 -14.24
N ALA A 311 -2.06 36.89 -13.15
CA ALA A 311 -2.93 37.94 -12.62
C ALA A 311 -2.17 39.15 -12.04
N GLN A 312 -0.88 38.98 -11.73
CA GLN A 312 0.01 40.03 -11.21
C GLN A 312 0.84 40.68 -12.33
N ALA A 313 0.70 40.24 -13.59
CA ALA A 313 1.54 40.66 -14.70
C ALA A 313 1.52 42.18 -14.92
N ALA A 314 0.35 42.83 -14.83
CA ALA A 314 0.24 44.28 -14.93
C ALA A 314 1.04 45.04 -13.84
N GLY A 315 1.03 44.53 -12.60
CA GLY A 315 1.82 45.10 -11.51
C GLY A 315 3.32 44.89 -11.71
N MET A 316 3.71 43.68 -12.11
CA MET A 316 5.10 43.33 -12.41
C MET A 316 5.66 44.15 -13.58
N ALA A 317 4.84 44.38 -14.62
CA ALA A 317 5.17 45.21 -15.77
C ALA A 317 5.42 46.66 -15.36
N ALA A 318 4.54 47.22 -14.52
CA ALA A 318 4.67 48.57 -13.99
C ALA A 318 5.94 48.74 -13.12
N GLU A 319 6.28 47.75 -12.29
CA GLU A 319 7.49 47.78 -11.45
C GLU A 319 8.78 47.60 -12.25
N ALA A 320 8.78 46.71 -13.24
CA ALA A 320 9.96 46.41 -14.06
C ALA A 320 10.19 47.39 -15.22
N GLY A 321 9.19 48.23 -15.54
CA GLY A 321 9.27 49.20 -16.63
C GLY A 321 9.26 48.57 -18.04
N ILE A 322 8.66 47.38 -18.18
CA ILE A 322 8.51 46.65 -19.45
C ILE A 322 7.03 46.43 -19.79
N PRO A 323 6.68 46.24 -21.09
CA PRO A 323 5.31 45.96 -21.50
C PRO A 323 4.73 44.70 -20.84
N GLU A 324 3.44 44.72 -20.51
CA GLU A 324 2.72 43.56 -19.93
C GLU A 324 2.78 42.32 -20.82
N GLU A 325 2.75 42.51 -22.15
CA GLU A 325 2.92 41.42 -23.13
C GLU A 325 4.28 40.71 -22.98
N GLU A 326 5.34 41.45 -22.64
CA GLU A 326 6.68 40.90 -22.43
C GLU A 326 6.74 40.07 -21.15
N ILE A 327 6.08 40.53 -20.07
CA ILE A 327 5.91 39.74 -18.83
C ILE A 327 5.14 38.45 -19.11
N HIS A 328 4.05 38.50 -19.89
CA HIS A 328 3.31 37.29 -20.25
C HIS A 328 4.15 36.31 -21.08
N ALA A 329 4.98 36.80 -22.01
CA ALA A 329 5.91 35.96 -22.76
C ALA A 329 6.99 35.34 -21.85
N MET A 330 7.52 36.09 -20.89
CA MET A 330 8.47 35.59 -19.89
C MET A 330 7.84 34.52 -19.00
N LEU A 331 6.59 34.72 -18.54
CA LEU A 331 5.86 33.74 -17.73
C LEU A 331 5.56 32.47 -18.53
N ALA A 332 5.16 32.59 -19.79
CA ALA A 332 4.94 31.45 -20.67
C ALA A 332 6.23 30.62 -20.85
N ALA A 333 7.36 31.30 -21.09
CA ALA A 333 8.67 30.65 -21.16
C ALA A 333 9.09 29.98 -19.84
N PHE A 334 8.85 30.63 -18.69
CA PHE A 334 9.16 30.09 -17.37
C PHE A 334 8.32 28.85 -17.03
N LEU A 335 7.03 28.88 -17.36
CA LEU A 335 6.10 27.78 -17.13
C LEU A 335 6.24 26.65 -18.16
N GLY A 336 7.04 26.86 -19.22
CA GLY A 336 7.26 25.88 -20.28
C GLY A 336 6.04 25.65 -21.17
N GLY A 337 5.15 26.63 -21.27
CA GLY A 337 3.87 26.53 -21.99
C GLY A 337 3.64 27.66 -23.01
N PRO A 338 2.61 27.55 -23.86
CA PRO A 338 2.25 28.60 -24.82
C PRO A 338 1.50 29.77 -24.18
N THR A 339 1.05 29.62 -22.93
CA THR A 339 0.25 30.58 -22.18
C THR A 339 1.01 31.06 -20.94
N SER A 340 0.70 32.27 -20.47
CA SER A 340 1.21 32.81 -19.21
C SER A 340 0.51 32.23 -17.97
N LEU A 341 -0.57 31.46 -18.17
CA LEU A 341 -1.32 30.79 -17.11
C LEU A 341 -0.60 29.50 -16.70
N SER A 342 -0.52 29.24 -15.40
CA SER A 342 -0.04 27.96 -14.92
C SER A 342 -1.03 26.83 -15.28
N PRO A 343 -0.55 25.58 -15.43
CA PRO A 343 -1.43 24.41 -15.62
C PRO A 343 -2.50 24.26 -14.52
N VAL A 344 -2.22 24.77 -13.32
CA VAL A 344 -3.15 24.79 -12.19
C VAL A 344 -4.29 25.78 -12.45
N GLU A 345 -3.98 27.00 -12.89
CA GLU A 345 -4.97 28.03 -13.20
C GLU A 345 -5.91 27.61 -14.33
N GLU A 346 -5.37 26.99 -15.38
CA GLU A 346 -6.18 26.50 -16.50
C GLU A 346 -7.20 25.45 -16.07
N ARG A 347 -6.80 24.54 -15.16
CA ARG A 347 -7.69 23.52 -14.57
C ARG A 347 -8.70 24.12 -13.62
N VAL A 348 -8.31 25.05 -12.75
CA VAL A 348 -9.26 25.76 -11.86
C VAL A 348 -10.34 26.47 -12.68
N ALA A 349 -9.97 27.11 -13.79
CA ALA A 349 -10.94 27.74 -14.70
C ALA A 349 -11.90 26.70 -15.33
N ALA A 350 -11.38 25.56 -15.78
CA ALA A 350 -12.20 24.47 -16.33
C ALA A 350 -13.15 23.87 -15.28
N LEU A 351 -12.71 23.72 -14.03
CA LEU A 351 -13.54 23.22 -12.93
C LEU A 351 -14.72 24.14 -12.63
N ARG A 352 -14.53 25.47 -12.68
CA ARG A 352 -15.61 26.45 -12.50
C ARG A 352 -16.63 26.40 -13.64
N GLU A 353 -16.14 26.28 -14.87
CA GLU A 353 -16.99 26.14 -16.06
C GLU A 353 -17.81 24.85 -16.00
N TRP A 354 -17.15 23.73 -15.67
CA TRP A 354 -17.80 22.44 -15.47
C TRP A 354 -18.84 22.49 -14.35
N TRP A 355 -18.52 23.12 -13.21
CA TRP A 355 -19.46 23.29 -12.10
C TRP A 355 -20.73 24.04 -12.52
N THR A 356 -20.59 25.06 -13.36
CA THR A 356 -21.73 25.83 -13.88
C THR A 356 -22.65 24.96 -14.74
N ALA A 357 -22.07 24.14 -15.61
CA ALA A 357 -22.83 23.20 -16.45
C ALA A 357 -23.48 22.08 -15.60
N PHE A 358 -22.76 21.56 -14.61
CA PHE A 358 -23.27 20.61 -13.62
C PHE A 358 -24.46 21.17 -12.83
N ASP A 359 -24.36 22.41 -12.32
CA ASP A 359 -25.46 23.05 -11.61
C ASP A 359 -26.68 23.23 -12.51
N HIS A 360 -26.47 23.65 -13.76
CA HIS A 360 -27.53 23.81 -14.74
C HIS A 360 -28.27 22.49 -15.00
N ALA A 361 -27.54 21.40 -15.22
CA ALA A 361 -28.10 20.07 -15.47
C ALA A 361 -29.06 19.62 -14.34
N HIS A 362 -28.64 19.78 -13.08
CA HIS A 362 -29.48 19.48 -11.91
C HIS A 362 -30.66 20.45 -11.77
N ALA A 363 -30.48 21.74 -12.05
CA ALA A 363 -31.53 22.75 -11.90
C ALA A 363 -32.69 22.55 -12.88
N VAL A 364 -32.42 22.05 -14.08
CA VAL A 364 -33.45 21.83 -15.11
C VAL A 364 -34.15 20.48 -15.02
N GLN A 365 -33.65 19.53 -14.22
CA GLN A 365 -34.21 18.19 -14.08
C GLN A 365 -35.65 18.22 -13.55
N ARG A 366 -36.59 17.47 -14.14
CA ARG A 366 -38.01 17.40 -13.74
C ARG A 366 -38.46 15.96 -13.56
N SER A 367 -39.57 15.75 -12.84
CA SER A 367 -40.23 14.44 -12.79
C SER A 367 -40.47 13.89 -14.20
N GLY A 368 -40.22 12.59 -14.40
CA GLY A 368 -40.29 11.92 -15.70
C GLY A 368 -39.08 12.13 -16.62
N MET A 369 -38.13 13.01 -16.28
CA MET A 369 -36.82 13.01 -16.95
C MET A 369 -35.99 11.80 -16.52
N ARG A 370 -34.88 11.55 -17.24
CA ARG A 370 -33.92 10.53 -16.81
C ARG A 370 -33.20 10.95 -15.52
N SER A 371 -32.78 9.95 -14.76
CA SER A 371 -31.86 10.14 -13.64
C SER A 371 -30.54 10.76 -14.13
N LEU A 372 -29.98 11.67 -13.33
CA LEU A 372 -28.64 12.20 -13.53
C LEU A 372 -27.54 11.33 -12.90
N TRP A 373 -27.89 10.10 -12.48
CA TRP A 373 -26.92 9.11 -12.03
C TRP A 373 -26.01 8.73 -13.20
N GLY A 374 -24.71 9.00 -13.08
CA GLY A 374 -23.72 8.90 -14.17
C GLY A 374 -23.36 10.24 -14.84
N LEU A 375 -23.88 11.37 -14.34
CA LEU A 375 -23.34 12.71 -14.67
C LEU A 375 -21.91 12.88 -14.15
N VAL A 376 -21.59 12.22 -13.05
CA VAL A 376 -20.23 12.09 -12.49
C VAL A 376 -19.83 10.62 -12.60
N ASP A 377 -18.68 10.35 -13.21
CA ASP A 377 -18.14 8.99 -13.29
C ASP A 377 -17.66 8.56 -11.89
N ASP A 378 -18.17 7.44 -11.40
CA ASP A 378 -17.88 6.86 -10.09
C ASP A 378 -16.98 5.60 -10.17
N GLY A 379 -16.32 5.41 -11.31
CA GLY A 379 -15.43 4.28 -11.58
C GLY A 379 -16.15 2.99 -11.99
N ILE A 380 -17.48 2.97 -12.06
CA ILE A 380 -18.24 1.82 -12.55
C ILE A 380 -18.32 1.86 -14.08
N MET A 381 -17.46 1.07 -14.73
CA MET A 381 -17.54 0.84 -16.18
C MET A 381 -18.17 -0.53 -16.45
N GLY A 382 -19.22 -0.56 -17.27
CA GLY A 382 -19.96 -1.76 -17.64
C GLY A 382 -20.60 -1.62 -19.02
N PHE A 383 -20.81 -2.73 -19.73
CA PHE A 383 -21.24 -2.71 -21.15
C PHE A 383 -22.66 -3.22 -21.37
N GLY A 384 -23.47 -3.33 -20.30
CA GLY A 384 -24.87 -3.75 -20.34
C GLY A 384 -25.88 -2.58 -20.32
N PRO A 385 -27.15 -2.84 -20.64
CA PRO A 385 -28.23 -1.88 -20.43
C PRO A 385 -28.41 -1.71 -18.92
N ASP A 386 -28.38 -0.47 -18.43
CA ASP A 386 -28.59 -0.27 -17.01
C ASP A 386 -30.08 -0.17 -16.68
N GLU A 387 -30.56 -1.20 -16.01
CA GLU A 387 -31.91 -1.25 -15.47
C GLU A 387 -32.07 -0.43 -14.18
N HIS A 388 -31.02 0.08 -13.56
CA HIS A 388 -31.08 0.73 -12.24
C HIS A 388 -31.09 2.28 -12.31
N GLY A 389 -30.88 2.87 -13.49
CA GLY A 389 -30.99 4.31 -13.74
C GLY A 389 -29.68 5.10 -13.81
N PHE A 390 -28.53 4.46 -13.62
CA PHE A 390 -27.18 4.92 -13.95
C PHE A 390 -26.94 4.94 -15.46
N THR A 391 -26.60 6.10 -16.02
CA THR A 391 -26.21 6.24 -17.42
C THR A 391 -24.74 6.58 -17.51
N GLN A 392 -23.93 5.67 -18.04
CA GLN A 392 -22.51 5.91 -18.25
C GLN A 392 -22.27 7.05 -19.24
N GLN A 393 -21.23 7.84 -18.97
CA GLN A 393 -20.85 9.00 -19.77
C GLN A 393 -22.01 9.99 -20.00
N LEU A 394 -22.96 10.09 -19.06
CA LEU A 394 -24.12 10.97 -19.22
C LEU A 394 -23.72 12.43 -19.42
N TYR A 395 -22.58 12.85 -18.87
CA TYR A 395 -22.02 14.18 -19.09
C TYR A 395 -21.80 14.51 -20.58
N ARG A 396 -21.48 13.53 -21.44
CA ARG A 396 -21.34 13.75 -22.89
C ARG A 396 -22.68 14.09 -23.56
N GLN A 397 -23.79 13.68 -22.94
CA GLN A 397 -25.15 13.89 -23.45
C GLN A 397 -25.82 15.13 -22.86
N VAL A 398 -25.45 15.51 -21.63
CA VAL A 398 -26.13 16.56 -20.86
C VAL A 398 -25.32 17.85 -20.75
N LEU A 399 -23.98 17.78 -20.73
CA LEU A 399 -23.12 18.97 -20.63
C LEU A 399 -22.77 19.53 -22.02
N PRO A 400 -22.46 20.83 -22.14
CA PRO A 400 -22.00 21.43 -23.39
C PRO A 400 -20.72 20.76 -23.92
N ALA A 401 -20.64 20.57 -25.25
CA ALA A 401 -19.48 19.95 -25.89
C ALA A 401 -18.16 20.66 -25.56
N SER A 402 -18.16 22.00 -25.51
CA SER A 402 -16.98 22.80 -25.15
C SER A 402 -16.43 22.49 -23.76
N VAL A 403 -17.31 22.21 -22.79
CA VAL A 403 -16.92 21.85 -21.43
C VAL A 403 -16.26 20.47 -21.43
N ASN A 404 -16.84 19.51 -22.16
CA ASN A 404 -16.30 18.16 -22.28
C ASN A 404 -14.94 18.17 -22.98
N GLU A 405 -14.80 18.86 -24.11
CA GLU A 405 -13.52 18.99 -24.85
C GLU A 405 -12.43 19.63 -24.00
N ARG A 406 -12.79 20.60 -23.15
CA ARG A 406 -11.84 21.25 -22.24
C ARG A 406 -11.37 20.29 -21.14
N VAL A 407 -12.27 19.50 -20.55
CA VAL A 407 -11.91 18.46 -19.56
C VAL A 407 -11.06 17.37 -20.20
N ASP A 408 -11.49 16.85 -21.37
CA ASP A 408 -10.74 15.87 -22.15
C ASP A 408 -9.31 16.37 -22.39
N ARG A 409 -9.12 17.60 -22.87
CA ARG A 409 -7.78 18.18 -23.12
C ARG A 409 -6.93 18.36 -21.85
N LEU A 410 -7.50 18.84 -20.75
CA LEU A 410 -6.74 19.17 -19.54
C LEU A 410 -6.43 17.95 -18.68
N TRP A 411 -7.25 16.90 -18.72
CA TRP A 411 -7.03 15.66 -17.97
C TRP A 411 -6.67 14.47 -18.87
N GLN A 412 -6.28 14.67 -20.13
CA GLN A 412 -5.91 13.59 -21.07
C GLN A 412 -4.66 12.79 -20.70
N SER A 413 -3.87 13.23 -19.71
CA SER A 413 -2.59 12.60 -19.37
C SER A 413 -2.36 12.49 -17.86
N VAL A 414 -1.59 11.47 -17.48
CA VAL A 414 -1.18 11.15 -16.12
C VAL A 414 0.25 10.61 -16.10
N THR A 415 0.87 10.58 -14.92
CA THR A 415 2.14 9.90 -14.69
C THR A 415 1.92 8.69 -13.81
N LEU A 416 2.51 7.55 -14.18
CA LEU A 416 2.46 6.37 -13.32
C LEU A 416 3.58 6.43 -12.29
N GLN A 417 3.27 6.27 -11.00
CA GLN A 417 4.25 6.33 -9.90
C GLN A 417 5.50 5.44 -10.13
N ARG A 418 5.31 4.24 -10.72
CA ARG A 418 6.41 3.30 -11.03
C ARG A 418 7.14 3.60 -12.36
N HIS A 419 6.54 4.40 -13.22
CA HIS A 419 7.08 4.81 -14.52
C HIS A 419 7.15 6.34 -14.60
N ALA A 420 7.69 6.97 -13.55
CA ALA A 420 7.77 8.41 -13.39
C ALA A 420 8.49 9.18 -14.51
N ARG A 421 9.20 8.47 -15.40
CA ARG A 421 9.91 9.06 -16.54
C ARG A 421 8.99 9.33 -17.73
N SER A 422 7.78 8.78 -17.76
CA SER A 422 6.88 8.88 -18.91
C SER A 422 5.54 9.47 -18.49
N ILE A 423 5.04 10.40 -19.29
CA ILE A 423 3.66 10.90 -19.20
C ILE A 423 2.83 10.09 -20.18
N VAL A 424 1.80 9.41 -19.69
CA VAL A 424 0.95 8.50 -20.47
C VAL A 424 -0.48 9.02 -20.55
N SER A 425 -1.28 8.42 -21.43
CA SER A 425 -2.69 8.73 -21.60
C SER A 425 -3.48 8.47 -20.32
N ASN A 426 -4.42 9.37 -20.02
CA ASN A 426 -5.46 9.13 -19.04
C ASN A 426 -6.70 8.58 -19.76
N PRO A 427 -7.11 7.34 -19.49
CA PRO A 427 -8.30 6.78 -20.10
C PRO A 427 -9.61 7.33 -19.52
N GLN A 428 -9.58 8.00 -18.36
CA GLN A 428 -10.77 8.48 -17.66
C GLN A 428 -10.60 9.94 -17.20
N PRO A 429 -10.52 10.90 -18.14
CA PRO A 429 -10.28 12.31 -17.82
C PRO A 429 -11.36 12.92 -16.93
N HIS A 430 -12.63 12.58 -17.17
CA HIS A 430 -13.76 13.08 -16.40
C HIS A 430 -13.81 12.52 -14.96
N GLN A 431 -13.37 11.28 -14.75
CA GLN A 431 -13.25 10.71 -13.41
C GLN A 431 -12.16 11.44 -12.60
N LEU A 432 -10.96 11.61 -13.18
CA LEU A 432 -9.87 12.31 -12.50
C LEU A 432 -10.21 13.79 -12.21
N MET A 433 -10.95 14.43 -13.12
CA MET A 433 -11.49 15.77 -12.90
C MET A 433 -12.47 15.80 -11.71
N ALA A 434 -13.37 14.82 -11.60
CA ALA A 434 -14.30 14.69 -10.48
C ALA A 434 -13.56 14.46 -9.14
N GLU A 435 -12.52 13.62 -9.14
CA GLU A 435 -11.63 13.41 -7.99
C GLU A 435 -10.90 14.72 -7.58
N THR A 436 -10.52 15.52 -8.57
CA THR A 436 -9.94 16.86 -8.36
C THR A 436 -10.93 17.81 -7.67
N LEU A 437 -12.23 17.73 -7.98
CA LEU A 437 -13.29 18.47 -7.26
C LEU A 437 -13.57 17.89 -5.86
N GLY A 438 -13.43 16.59 -5.66
CA GLY A 438 -13.52 15.85 -4.39
C GLY A 438 -14.78 16.14 -3.53
N PRO A 439 -14.66 16.39 -2.21
CA PRO A 439 -15.81 16.36 -1.28
C PRO A 439 -16.99 17.26 -1.64
N ALA A 440 -16.74 18.43 -2.24
CA ALA A 440 -17.81 19.32 -2.70
C ALA A 440 -18.68 18.63 -3.75
N LEU A 441 -18.08 18.01 -4.76
CA LEU A 441 -18.82 17.32 -5.80
C LEU A 441 -19.51 16.07 -5.26
N GLU A 442 -18.82 15.29 -4.43
CA GLU A 442 -19.38 14.11 -3.76
C GLU A 442 -20.67 14.44 -3.00
N PHE A 443 -20.64 15.50 -2.17
CA PHE A 443 -21.80 15.92 -1.40
C PHE A 443 -22.91 16.48 -2.30
N TRP A 444 -22.61 17.47 -3.14
CA TRP A 444 -23.63 18.18 -3.91
C TRP A 444 -24.26 17.34 -5.01
N HIS A 445 -23.51 16.40 -5.60
CA HIS A 445 -24.08 15.41 -6.50
C HIS A 445 -24.88 14.36 -5.73
N GLY A 446 -24.33 13.86 -4.62
CA GLY A 446 -24.96 12.83 -3.79
C GLY A 446 -26.31 13.27 -3.22
N VAL A 447 -26.42 14.47 -2.66
CA VAL A 447 -27.69 14.99 -2.12
C VAL A 447 -28.73 15.21 -3.22
N ALA A 448 -28.32 15.61 -4.42
CA ALA A 448 -29.22 15.76 -5.55
C ALA A 448 -29.72 14.39 -6.05
N LEU A 449 -28.86 13.37 -6.10
CA LEU A 449 -29.27 12.00 -6.39
C LEU A 449 -30.17 11.42 -5.30
N THR A 450 -29.91 11.72 -4.03
CA THR A 450 -30.79 11.33 -2.92
C THR A 450 -32.18 11.96 -3.09
N ALA A 451 -32.25 13.25 -3.44
CA ALA A 451 -33.50 13.93 -3.76
C ALA A 451 -34.24 13.28 -4.92
N TRP A 452 -33.51 12.88 -5.97
CA TRP A 452 -34.08 12.14 -7.09
C TRP A 452 -34.62 10.78 -6.66
N PHE A 453 -33.81 9.92 -6.03
CA PHE A 453 -34.21 8.56 -5.69
C PHE A 453 -35.28 8.44 -4.61
N VAL A 454 -35.45 9.46 -3.75
CA VAL A 454 -36.59 9.53 -2.82
C VAL A 454 -37.91 9.83 -3.55
N CYS A 455 -37.85 10.49 -4.72
CA CYS A 455 -39.04 10.94 -5.45
C CYS A 455 -39.32 10.19 -6.77
N GLU A 456 -38.29 9.65 -7.45
CA GLU A 456 -38.34 9.16 -8.84
C GLU A 456 -37.31 8.01 -9.07
N GLY A 457 -37.32 6.95 -8.26
CA GLY A 457 -36.30 5.92 -8.44
C GLY A 457 -36.50 4.58 -7.74
N PRO A 458 -35.62 3.61 -8.03
CA PRO A 458 -35.71 2.25 -7.50
C PRO A 458 -35.59 2.18 -5.99
N TYR A 459 -34.62 2.92 -5.43
CA TYR A 459 -34.36 2.95 -4.00
C TYR A 459 -33.39 4.09 -3.66
N SER A 460 -33.62 4.79 -2.55
CA SER A 460 -32.63 5.71 -1.95
C SER A 460 -31.96 5.06 -0.74
N ARG A 461 -30.63 5.16 -0.65
CA ARG A 461 -29.86 4.64 0.49
C ARG A 461 -30.07 5.42 1.78
N ALA A 462 -30.59 6.65 1.69
CA ALA A 462 -30.89 7.50 2.83
C ALA A 462 -32.19 8.30 2.59
N PRO A 463 -32.99 8.55 3.64
CA PRO A 463 -34.08 9.51 3.58
C PRO A 463 -33.52 10.94 3.52
N LEU A 464 -34.34 11.91 3.10
CA LEU A 464 -33.95 13.32 3.08
C LEU A 464 -33.61 13.84 4.48
N SER A 465 -34.30 13.34 5.52
CA SER A 465 -33.98 13.64 6.92
C SER A 465 -32.63 13.10 7.39
N GLY A 466 -32.07 12.09 6.71
CA GLY A 466 -30.83 11.38 7.07
C GLY A 466 -29.59 11.78 6.27
N VAL A 467 -29.71 12.77 5.36
CA VAL A 467 -28.61 13.25 4.50
C VAL A 467 -27.39 13.69 5.30
N ALA A 468 -27.57 14.38 6.43
CA ALA A 468 -26.47 14.88 7.24
C ALA A 468 -25.58 13.75 7.81
N ASP A 469 -26.21 12.65 8.24
CA ASP A 469 -25.49 11.50 8.81
C ASP A 469 -24.83 10.69 7.70
N TYR A 470 -25.56 10.45 6.61
CA TYR A 470 -25.08 9.67 5.46
C TYR A 470 -23.87 10.33 4.78
N TYR A 471 -23.87 11.66 4.61
CA TYR A 471 -22.77 12.43 4.03
C TYR A 471 -21.85 13.10 5.06
N SER A 472 -21.79 12.58 6.28
CA SER A 472 -20.99 13.14 7.39
C SER A 472 -19.50 13.32 7.04
N ARG A 473 -18.93 12.43 6.21
CA ARG A 473 -17.53 12.50 5.76
C ARG A 473 -17.25 13.71 4.86
N PRO A 474 -17.87 13.86 3.68
CA PRO A 474 -17.62 15.03 2.84
C PRO A 474 -18.04 16.32 3.53
N LEU A 475 -19.06 16.31 4.40
CA LEU A 475 -19.43 17.48 5.22
C LEU A 475 -18.34 17.89 6.21
N THR A 476 -17.70 16.91 6.86
CA THR A 476 -16.56 17.17 7.76
C THR A 476 -15.38 17.75 6.97
N ALA A 477 -15.04 17.17 5.83
CA ALA A 477 -13.97 17.67 4.97
C ALA A 477 -14.22 19.11 4.48
N LEU A 478 -15.46 19.44 4.10
CA LEU A 478 -15.86 20.80 3.70
C LEU A 478 -15.76 21.80 4.85
N ARG A 479 -16.15 21.39 6.07
CA ARG A 479 -16.03 22.22 7.27
C ARG A 479 -14.57 22.47 7.64
N ASP A 480 -13.73 21.44 7.58
CA ASP A 480 -12.30 21.54 7.88
C ASP A 480 -11.57 22.37 6.82
N ALA A 481 -12.09 22.40 5.59
CA ALA A 481 -11.71 23.34 4.54
C ALA A 481 -12.35 24.75 4.67
N GLY A 482 -12.97 25.09 5.80
CA GLY A 482 -13.58 26.41 6.01
C GLY A 482 -14.75 26.75 5.07
N CYS A 483 -15.31 25.76 4.38
CA CYS A 483 -16.38 25.90 3.39
C CYS A 483 -17.64 25.13 3.81
N PRO A 484 -18.20 25.37 5.02
CA PRO A 484 -19.26 24.53 5.58
C PRO A 484 -20.58 24.63 4.79
N VAL A 485 -21.32 23.53 4.75
CA VAL A 485 -22.70 23.50 4.26
C VAL A 485 -23.64 23.98 5.38
N PRO A 486 -24.56 24.93 5.12
CA PRO A 486 -25.40 25.51 6.16
C PRO A 486 -26.43 24.51 6.70
N ALA A 487 -26.64 24.50 8.02
CA ALA A 487 -27.57 23.60 8.70
C ALA A 487 -29.02 23.73 8.20
N SER A 488 -29.39 24.92 7.72
CA SER A 488 -30.71 25.22 7.13
C SER A 488 -31.07 24.29 5.97
N LEU A 489 -30.10 23.82 5.18
CA LEU A 489 -30.37 22.85 4.10
C LEU A 489 -31.05 21.60 4.66
N PHE A 490 -30.51 21.02 5.74
CA PHE A 490 -31.01 19.76 6.30
C PHE A 490 -32.37 19.94 6.99
N GLU A 491 -32.61 21.09 7.61
CA GLU A 491 -33.92 21.43 8.20
C GLU A 491 -35.01 21.57 7.14
N GLU A 492 -34.68 22.23 6.03
CA GLU A 492 -35.58 22.40 4.89
C GLU A 492 -35.85 21.06 4.19
N LEU A 493 -34.83 20.21 3.97
CA LEU A 493 -35.00 18.87 3.40
C LEU A 493 -35.89 17.98 4.26
N ARG A 494 -35.68 17.96 5.59
CA ARG A 494 -36.54 17.23 6.54
C ARG A 494 -37.98 17.73 6.53
N THR A 495 -38.17 19.03 6.28
CA THR A 495 -39.51 19.61 6.16
C THR A 495 -40.15 19.27 4.84
N ALA A 496 -39.40 19.32 3.73
CA ALA A 496 -39.88 18.96 2.41
C ALA A 496 -40.32 17.49 2.32
N GLU A 497 -39.57 16.58 2.96
CA GLU A 497 -39.90 15.15 3.00
C GLU A 497 -41.28 14.85 3.60
N ARG A 498 -41.68 15.59 4.63
CA ARG A 498 -43.01 15.47 5.26
C ARG A 498 -44.16 15.93 4.36
N HIS A 499 -43.86 16.67 3.30
CA HIS A 499 -44.82 17.20 2.34
C HIS A 499 -44.77 16.50 0.98
N LEU A 500 -43.99 15.43 0.84
CA LEU A 500 -43.99 14.59 -0.35
C LEU A 500 -45.30 13.81 -0.44
N GLY A 501 -45.78 13.59 -1.67
CA GLY A 501 -46.99 12.83 -1.95
C GLY A 501 -46.93 11.36 -1.47
N PRO A 502 -48.05 10.64 -1.57
CA PRO A 502 -48.09 9.20 -1.30
C PRO A 502 -47.13 8.45 -2.24
N GLU A 503 -46.68 7.30 -1.79
CA GLU A 503 -45.78 6.44 -2.55
C GLU A 503 -46.55 5.66 -3.62
N GLU A 504 -46.19 5.85 -4.89
CA GLU A 504 -46.77 5.16 -6.04
C GLU A 504 -45.74 4.20 -6.64
N SER A 505 -46.08 2.93 -6.82
CA SER A 505 -45.15 1.96 -7.42
C SER A 505 -44.93 2.24 -8.91
N ILE A 506 -43.67 2.32 -9.33
CA ILE A 506 -43.28 2.41 -10.74
C ILE A 506 -43.31 0.99 -11.32
N VAL A 507 -44.37 0.65 -12.08
CA VAL A 507 -44.50 -0.66 -12.74
C VAL A 507 -43.83 -0.62 -14.12
N ARG A 508 -42.82 -1.46 -14.35
CA ARG A 508 -42.08 -1.52 -15.63
C ARG A 508 -42.68 -2.49 -16.65
N ASP A 509 -43.01 -3.69 -16.19
CA ASP A 509 -43.57 -4.75 -17.03
C ASP A 509 -44.77 -5.38 -16.31
N ARG A 510 -45.83 -5.64 -17.08
CA ARG A 510 -47.06 -6.28 -16.62
C ARG A 510 -47.35 -7.44 -17.57
N ARG A 511 -47.02 -8.66 -17.14
CA ARG A 511 -47.29 -9.89 -17.90
C ARG A 511 -48.57 -10.53 -17.41
N GLU A 512 -49.52 -10.74 -18.30
CA GLU A 512 -50.72 -11.53 -18.02
C GLU A 512 -50.52 -12.94 -18.56
N LEU A 513 -50.35 -13.90 -17.64
CA LEU A 513 -50.18 -15.31 -17.98
C LEU A 513 -51.54 -16.01 -17.82
N PRO A 514 -52.17 -16.49 -18.91
CA PRO A 514 -53.35 -17.33 -18.79
C PRO A 514 -52.96 -18.67 -18.19
N VAL A 515 -53.62 -19.06 -17.10
CA VAL A 515 -53.44 -20.34 -16.42
C VAL A 515 -54.74 -21.13 -16.56
N ASP A 516 -54.70 -22.13 -17.44
CA ASP A 516 -55.81 -23.08 -17.59
C ASP A 516 -55.66 -24.24 -16.60
N THR A 517 -56.65 -24.41 -15.74
CA THR A 517 -56.74 -25.56 -14.84
C THR A 517 -57.99 -26.39 -15.13
N ALA A 518 -58.04 -27.63 -14.63
CA ALA A 518 -59.19 -28.51 -14.79
C ALA A 518 -60.50 -27.96 -14.19
N ALA A 519 -60.43 -26.91 -13.35
CA ALA A 519 -61.58 -26.25 -12.74
C ALA A 519 -61.97 -24.91 -13.39
N GLY A 520 -61.21 -24.43 -14.40
CA GLY A 520 -61.45 -23.16 -15.10
C GLY A 520 -60.16 -22.39 -15.43
N SER A 521 -60.29 -21.40 -16.30
CA SER A 521 -59.21 -20.49 -16.72
C SER A 521 -59.18 -19.24 -15.85
N PHE A 522 -58.00 -18.84 -15.37
CA PHE A 522 -57.78 -17.52 -14.76
C PHE A 522 -56.47 -16.90 -15.26
N SER A 523 -56.39 -15.57 -15.29
CA SER A 523 -55.17 -14.85 -15.67
C SER A 523 -54.36 -14.44 -14.44
N LEU A 524 -53.09 -14.84 -14.40
CA LEU A 524 -52.12 -14.38 -13.40
C LEU A 524 -51.44 -13.12 -13.95
N THR A 525 -51.71 -11.96 -13.35
CA THR A 525 -50.98 -10.73 -13.69
C THR A 525 -49.74 -10.62 -12.80
N MET A 526 -48.57 -10.74 -13.41
CA MET A 526 -47.29 -10.47 -12.75
C MET A 526 -46.82 -9.07 -13.13
N SER A 527 -46.66 -8.19 -12.15
CA SER A 527 -46.11 -6.84 -12.33
C SER A 527 -44.75 -6.73 -11.66
N TYR A 528 -43.73 -6.31 -12.41
CA TYR A 528 -42.39 -6.02 -11.88
C TYR A 528 -42.27 -4.52 -11.60
N SER A 529 -42.21 -4.14 -10.32
CA SER A 529 -41.99 -2.75 -9.91
C SER A 529 -40.49 -2.45 -9.84
N SER A 530 -40.05 -1.34 -10.43
CA SER A 530 -38.64 -0.91 -10.41
C SER A 530 -38.39 0.26 -9.46
N GLY A 531 -39.24 0.46 -8.46
CA GLY A 531 -39.13 1.59 -7.53
C GLY A 531 -40.46 2.24 -7.17
N SER A 532 -40.36 3.40 -6.55
CA SER A 532 -41.50 4.24 -6.22
C SER A 532 -41.33 5.69 -6.65
N ARG A 533 -42.47 6.32 -6.91
CA ARG A 533 -42.63 7.72 -7.23
C ARG A 533 -43.36 8.42 -6.11
N ARG A 534 -42.94 9.65 -5.80
CA ARG A 534 -43.64 10.55 -4.88
C ARG A 534 -43.70 11.95 -5.50
N GLU A 535 -44.88 12.55 -5.51
CA GLU A 535 -45.00 13.95 -5.95
C GLU A 535 -44.18 14.88 -5.04
N GLY A 536 -43.51 15.87 -5.66
CA GLY A 536 -42.77 16.91 -4.93
C GLY A 536 -41.27 17.01 -5.23
N PHE A 537 -40.75 16.27 -6.23
CA PHE A 537 -39.34 16.30 -6.62
C PHE A 537 -38.83 17.74 -6.89
N GLU A 538 -39.55 18.53 -7.69
CA GLU A 538 -39.13 19.89 -8.06
C GLU A 538 -38.95 20.78 -6.83
N ARG A 539 -39.79 20.61 -5.79
CA ARG A 539 -39.66 21.35 -4.53
C ARG A 539 -38.36 20.99 -3.81
N VAL A 540 -38.03 19.71 -3.72
CA VAL A 540 -36.79 19.24 -3.09
C VAL A 540 -35.56 19.67 -3.90
N ARG A 541 -35.61 19.51 -5.23
CA ARG A 541 -34.58 19.96 -6.18
C ARG A 541 -34.30 21.46 -6.05
N ASP A 542 -35.34 22.28 -5.94
CA ASP A 542 -35.19 23.74 -5.82
C ASP A 542 -34.54 24.15 -4.49
N ILE A 543 -34.84 23.43 -3.41
CA ILE A 543 -34.13 23.59 -2.12
C ILE A 543 -32.64 23.27 -2.30
N VAL A 544 -32.31 22.10 -2.84
CA VAL A 544 -30.90 21.70 -3.06
C VAL A 544 -30.18 22.69 -3.98
N THR A 545 -30.82 23.09 -5.08
CA THR A 545 -30.23 24.01 -6.08
C THR A 545 -29.94 25.38 -5.49
N ARG A 546 -30.88 25.96 -4.72
CA ARG A 546 -30.67 27.25 -4.05
C ARG A 546 -29.50 27.19 -3.07
N HIS A 547 -29.44 26.16 -2.24
CA HIS A 547 -28.35 25.99 -1.27
C HIS A 547 -27.00 25.71 -1.95
N ARG A 548 -26.98 24.92 -3.03
CA ARG A 548 -25.78 24.67 -3.82
C ARG A 548 -25.24 25.94 -4.46
N ARG A 549 -26.10 26.76 -5.06
CA ARG A 549 -25.72 28.04 -5.67
C ARG A 549 -25.21 29.04 -4.62
N ALA A 550 -25.92 29.20 -3.52
CA ALA A 550 -25.49 30.05 -2.42
C ALA A 550 -24.11 29.61 -1.86
N TRP A 551 -23.90 28.31 -1.70
CA TRP A 551 -22.60 27.76 -1.30
C TRP A 551 -21.53 28.02 -2.37
N ALA A 552 -21.84 27.83 -3.66
CA ALA A 552 -20.87 28.03 -4.73
C ALA A 552 -20.45 29.49 -4.86
N ASP A 553 -21.40 30.42 -4.80
CA ASP A 553 -21.16 31.87 -4.84
C ASP A 553 -20.26 32.31 -3.67
N GLN A 554 -20.45 31.72 -2.49
CA GLN A 554 -19.70 32.08 -1.30
C GLN A 554 -18.34 31.37 -1.20
N TYR A 555 -18.25 30.09 -1.56
CA TYR A 555 -17.14 29.21 -1.17
C TYR A 555 -16.42 28.52 -2.32
N LEU A 556 -17.00 28.36 -3.52
CA LEU A 556 -16.38 27.54 -4.58
C LEU A 556 -14.97 28.05 -4.95
N GLY A 557 -14.77 29.36 -4.99
CA GLY A 557 -13.47 29.95 -5.29
C GLY A 557 -12.41 29.63 -4.25
N THR A 558 -12.69 29.93 -2.99
CA THR A 558 -11.79 29.66 -1.85
C THR A 558 -11.54 28.16 -1.69
N TYR A 559 -12.57 27.34 -1.91
CA TYR A 559 -12.48 25.89 -1.87
C TYR A 559 -11.48 25.36 -2.91
N LEU A 560 -11.63 25.75 -4.18
CA LEU A 560 -10.72 25.33 -5.24
C LEU A 560 -9.29 25.83 -4.98
N GLU A 561 -9.15 27.05 -4.46
CA GLU A 561 -7.85 27.60 -4.07
C GLU A 561 -7.16 26.77 -2.99
N GLN A 562 -7.89 26.42 -1.94
CA GLN A 562 -7.38 25.59 -0.87
C GLN A 562 -7.03 24.18 -1.35
N ARG A 563 -7.82 23.61 -2.28
CA ARG A 563 -7.57 22.26 -2.83
C ARG A 563 -6.22 22.17 -3.53
N TRP A 564 -5.93 23.07 -4.48
CA TRP A 564 -4.63 23.03 -5.16
C TRP A 564 -3.50 23.49 -4.25
N ARG A 565 -3.72 24.51 -3.41
CA ARG A 565 -2.67 25.01 -2.50
C ARG A 565 -2.22 23.93 -1.53
N THR A 566 -3.15 23.25 -0.88
CA THR A 566 -2.82 22.16 0.06
C THR A 566 -2.03 21.06 -0.64
N ALA A 567 -2.47 20.64 -1.84
CA ALA A 567 -1.79 19.61 -2.62
C ALA A 567 -0.35 20.01 -2.98
N LEU A 568 -0.12 21.24 -3.45
CA LEU A 568 1.21 21.72 -3.83
C LEU A 568 2.10 21.96 -2.60
N GLU A 569 1.57 22.51 -1.51
CA GLU A 569 2.30 22.68 -0.25
C GLU A 569 2.73 21.34 0.35
N ASP A 570 1.88 20.31 0.29
CA ASP A 570 2.22 18.97 0.78
C ASP A 570 3.38 18.38 -0.03
N VAL A 571 3.37 18.55 -1.36
CA VAL A 571 4.48 18.14 -2.22
C VAL A 571 5.75 18.92 -1.91
N ALA A 572 5.66 20.25 -1.75
CA ALA A 572 6.81 21.10 -1.40
C ALA A 572 7.41 20.71 -0.03
N ARG A 573 6.57 20.52 0.99
CA ARG A 573 7.00 20.06 2.33
C ARG A 573 7.65 18.69 2.26
N ALA A 574 7.12 17.76 1.48
CA ALA A 574 7.70 16.44 1.27
C ALA A 574 9.07 16.52 0.55
N HIS A 575 9.19 17.37 -0.47
CA HIS A 575 10.44 17.66 -1.16
C HIS A 575 11.50 18.24 -0.21
N HIS A 576 11.18 19.29 0.54
CA HIS A 576 12.10 19.92 1.49
C HIS A 576 12.53 18.95 2.59
N ARG A 577 11.62 18.11 3.10
CA ARG A 577 11.99 17.05 4.05
C ARG A 577 12.95 16.03 3.43
N HIS A 578 12.73 15.64 2.17
CA HIS A 578 13.64 14.74 1.48
C HIS A 578 15.04 15.34 1.39
N VAL A 579 15.14 16.60 0.93
CA VAL A 579 16.40 17.34 0.83
C VAL A 579 17.06 17.45 2.20
N ALA A 580 16.31 17.81 3.24
CA ALA A 580 16.85 17.93 4.60
C ALA A 580 17.41 16.61 5.13
N SER A 581 16.74 15.48 4.84
CA SER A 581 17.16 14.16 5.31
C SER A 581 18.31 13.55 4.51
N LYS A 582 18.38 13.81 3.19
CA LYS A 582 19.35 13.17 2.27
C LYS A 582 20.50 14.09 1.84
N GLY A 583 20.35 15.40 2.01
CA GLY A 583 21.29 16.42 1.56
C GLY A 583 21.31 16.62 0.03
N ARG A 584 20.33 16.11 -0.70
CA ARG A 584 20.20 16.25 -2.16
C ARG A 584 18.74 16.19 -2.59
N PRO A 585 18.37 16.81 -3.72
CA PRO A 585 17.04 16.67 -4.31
C PRO A 585 16.68 15.21 -4.61
N PRO A 586 15.40 14.83 -4.49
CA PRO A 586 14.93 13.50 -4.87
C PRO A 586 15.11 13.29 -6.38
N THR A 587 15.42 12.05 -6.79
CA THR A 587 15.31 11.69 -8.20
C THR A 587 13.84 11.76 -8.65
N LEU A 588 13.59 11.82 -9.96
CA LEU A 588 12.22 11.85 -10.49
C LEU A 588 11.36 10.68 -9.98
N ILE A 589 11.94 9.48 -9.85
CA ILE A 589 11.27 8.29 -9.29
C ILE A 589 10.95 8.48 -7.81
N GLN A 590 11.87 9.06 -7.03
CA GLN A 590 11.65 9.33 -5.60
C GLN A 590 10.62 10.44 -5.39
N PHE A 591 10.61 11.46 -6.26
CA PHE A 591 9.64 12.54 -6.22
C PHE A 591 8.22 12.04 -6.54
N ALA A 592 8.09 11.21 -7.58
CA ALA A 592 6.81 10.61 -7.95
C ALA A 592 6.17 9.82 -6.80
N GLN A 593 6.94 9.27 -5.85
CA GLN A 593 6.40 8.51 -4.72
C GLN A 593 5.38 9.31 -3.89
N PHE A 594 5.55 10.63 -3.80
CA PHE A 594 4.66 11.52 -3.04
C PHE A 594 4.00 12.61 -3.89
N ALA A 595 4.42 12.80 -5.15
CA ALA A 595 3.94 13.88 -6.01
C ALA A 595 2.93 13.44 -7.09
N THR A 596 2.81 12.14 -7.39
CA THR A 596 2.01 11.63 -8.52
C THR A 596 0.56 12.13 -8.48
N THR A 597 -0.14 11.99 -7.35
CA THR A 597 -1.55 12.41 -7.23
C THR A 597 -1.73 13.91 -7.51
N ALA A 598 -0.87 14.76 -6.95
CA ALA A 598 -0.93 16.20 -7.19
C ALA A 598 -0.61 16.54 -8.67
N ALA A 599 0.36 15.84 -9.26
CA ALA A 599 0.71 16.03 -10.66
C ALA A 599 -0.44 15.66 -11.60
N ASP A 600 -1.05 14.50 -11.39
CA ASP A 600 -2.18 14.02 -12.20
C ASP A 600 -3.37 14.98 -12.11
N GLN A 601 -3.69 15.48 -10.91
CA GLN A 601 -4.81 16.38 -10.69
C GLN A 601 -4.57 17.81 -11.22
N TRP A 602 -3.37 18.36 -11.06
CA TRP A 602 -3.13 19.80 -11.24
C TRP A 602 -2.17 20.16 -12.38
N THR A 603 -1.32 19.23 -12.84
CA THR A 603 -0.35 19.47 -13.91
C THR A 603 -0.45 18.47 -15.07
N GLY A 604 -1.46 17.59 -15.09
CA GLY A 604 -1.69 16.62 -16.16
C GLY A 604 -0.64 15.52 -16.19
N GLY A 605 -0.16 15.14 -15.01
CA GLY A 605 0.94 14.19 -14.83
C GLY A 605 2.33 14.80 -15.01
N ASP A 606 2.47 16.05 -15.43
CA ASP A 606 3.79 16.66 -15.64
C ASP A 606 4.44 17.02 -14.30
N LEU A 607 5.39 16.18 -13.88
CA LEU A 607 6.19 16.38 -12.68
C LEU A 607 7.11 17.59 -12.80
N GLY A 608 7.59 17.92 -14.01
CA GLY A 608 8.44 19.10 -14.23
C GLY A 608 7.67 20.41 -14.05
N ALA A 609 6.44 20.47 -14.55
CA ALA A 609 5.53 21.57 -14.28
C ALA A 609 5.19 21.67 -12.78
N LEU A 610 5.06 20.54 -12.09
CA LEU A 610 4.83 20.52 -10.64
C LEU A 610 6.06 21.03 -9.85
N TYR A 611 7.28 20.65 -10.26
CA TYR A 611 8.53 21.22 -9.73
C TYR A 611 8.56 22.74 -9.87
N THR A 612 8.23 23.23 -11.07
CA THR A 612 8.16 24.67 -11.37
C THR A 612 7.12 25.36 -10.48
N ALA A 613 5.95 24.75 -10.29
CA ALA A 613 4.88 25.29 -9.46
C ALA A 613 5.26 25.39 -7.97
N ILE A 614 6.16 24.55 -7.46
CA ILE A 614 6.68 24.62 -6.08
C ILE A 614 8.01 25.39 -5.97
N GLY A 615 8.47 26.02 -7.06
CA GLY A 615 9.67 26.85 -7.06
C GLY A 615 11.00 26.09 -7.08
N GLU A 616 10.97 24.83 -7.51
CA GLU A 616 12.14 23.94 -7.49
C GLU A 616 12.52 23.55 -8.93
N PRO A 617 13.82 23.42 -9.26
CA PRO A 617 14.24 23.01 -10.60
C PRO A 617 13.99 21.52 -10.81
N ALA A 618 13.35 21.17 -11.93
CA ALA A 618 13.09 19.77 -12.27
C ALA A 618 14.42 19.01 -12.51
N PRO A 619 14.63 17.83 -11.89
CA PRO A 619 15.90 17.10 -12.01
C PRO A 619 16.09 16.43 -13.38
N ALA A 620 15.00 16.18 -14.10
CA ALA A 620 14.99 15.58 -15.44
C ALA A 620 13.65 15.86 -16.15
N HIS A 621 13.67 15.87 -17.48
CA HIS A 621 12.46 15.98 -18.31
C HIS A 621 11.77 14.61 -18.42
N GLN A 622 10.44 14.59 -18.44
CA GLN A 622 9.64 13.38 -18.70
C GLN A 622 9.44 13.15 -20.19
N GLU A 623 9.54 11.91 -20.64
CA GLU A 623 9.21 11.54 -22.01
C GLU A 623 7.69 11.56 -22.22
N ARG A 624 7.27 12.00 -23.40
CA ARG A 624 5.88 11.96 -23.85
C ARG A 624 5.79 10.94 -24.99
N PRO A 625 5.67 9.63 -24.67
CA PRO A 625 5.52 8.57 -25.67
C PRO A 625 4.33 8.83 -26.59
N ALA A 626 4.35 8.20 -27.77
CA ALA A 626 3.23 8.27 -28.70
C ALA A 626 1.96 7.75 -28.02
N ARG A 627 0.90 8.55 -28.10
CA ARG A 627 -0.41 8.22 -27.55
C ARG A 627 -1.02 7.06 -28.34
N LEU A 628 -1.28 5.95 -27.65
CA LEU A 628 -1.87 4.74 -28.20
C LEU A 628 -3.39 4.72 -28.04
N LEU A 629 -3.91 5.45 -27.07
CA LEU A 629 -5.35 5.63 -26.91
C LEU A 629 -5.87 6.60 -27.99
N PRO A 630 -6.77 6.18 -28.91
CA PRO A 630 -7.26 7.04 -29.99
C PRO A 630 -7.92 8.34 -29.51
N GLU A 631 -8.18 9.29 -30.42
CA GLU A 631 -9.03 10.45 -30.14
C GLU A 631 -10.47 9.99 -29.87
N GLY A 632 -10.77 9.76 -28.60
CA GLY A 632 -12.02 9.19 -28.11
C GLY A 632 -11.79 8.58 -26.73
N ASP A 633 -12.74 8.78 -25.82
CA ASP A 633 -12.70 8.36 -24.41
C ASP A 633 -12.19 6.91 -24.23
N GLY A 634 -11.44 6.64 -23.16
CA GLY A 634 -11.04 5.28 -22.80
C GLY A 634 -12.24 4.34 -22.65
N HIS A 635 -13.41 4.85 -22.30
CA HIS A 635 -14.63 4.05 -22.32
C HIS A 635 -14.99 3.48 -23.71
N ASP A 636 -14.88 4.27 -24.78
CA ASP A 636 -15.16 3.78 -26.14
C ASP A 636 -14.12 2.76 -26.60
N PHE A 637 -12.85 2.99 -26.24
CA PHE A 637 -11.80 2.00 -26.46
C PHE A 637 -12.13 0.67 -25.75
N ALA A 638 -12.46 0.72 -24.46
CA ALA A 638 -12.83 -0.47 -23.70
C ALA A 638 -14.06 -1.17 -24.28
N ARG A 639 -15.07 -0.41 -24.75
CA ARG A 639 -16.25 -0.98 -25.43
C ARG A 639 -15.87 -1.70 -26.73
N ARG A 640 -14.96 -1.15 -27.54
CA ARG A 640 -14.44 -1.80 -28.75
C ARG A 640 -13.66 -3.06 -28.41
N VAL A 641 -12.86 -3.04 -27.34
CA VAL A 641 -12.17 -4.25 -26.82
C VAL A 641 -13.19 -5.30 -26.40
N TYR A 642 -14.25 -4.91 -25.66
CA TYR A 642 -15.31 -5.81 -25.23
C TYR A 642 -15.97 -6.50 -26.43
N ALA A 643 -16.38 -5.73 -27.45
CA ALA A 643 -16.98 -6.27 -28.66
C ALA A 643 -16.01 -7.18 -29.44
N ALA A 644 -14.74 -6.79 -29.57
CA ALA A 644 -13.72 -7.56 -30.27
C ALA A 644 -13.39 -8.90 -29.59
N LEU A 645 -13.53 -8.98 -28.26
CA LEU A 645 -13.41 -10.22 -27.50
C LEU A 645 -14.67 -11.11 -27.55
N GLY A 646 -15.68 -10.72 -28.33
CA GLY A 646 -16.96 -11.44 -28.45
C GLY A 646 -17.98 -11.08 -27.39
N GLY A 647 -17.86 -9.90 -26.79
CA GLY A 647 -18.80 -9.37 -25.82
C GLY A 647 -20.17 -9.07 -26.43
N ILE A 648 -21.24 -9.46 -25.74
CA ILE A 648 -22.64 -9.18 -26.12
C ILE A 648 -23.34 -8.32 -25.06
N THR A 649 -24.48 -7.74 -25.40
CA THR A 649 -25.32 -7.04 -24.42
C THR A 649 -25.91 -8.06 -23.43
N VAL A 650 -25.79 -7.78 -22.14
CA VAL A 650 -26.27 -8.64 -21.07
C VAL A 650 -27.54 -8.03 -20.49
N ASP A 651 -28.69 -8.68 -20.65
CA ASP A 651 -29.96 -8.27 -20.04
C ASP A 651 -30.37 -9.19 -18.86
N ASP A 652 -31.47 -8.86 -18.19
CA ASP A 652 -32.00 -9.63 -17.06
C ASP A 652 -32.44 -11.05 -17.49
N ASP A 653 -32.93 -11.20 -18.73
CA ASP A 653 -33.32 -12.49 -19.29
C ASP A 653 -32.10 -13.39 -19.51
N LEU A 654 -30.95 -12.87 -19.97
CA LEU A 654 -29.70 -13.62 -20.08
C LEU A 654 -29.19 -14.03 -18.69
N HIS A 655 -29.25 -13.14 -17.70
CA HIS A 655 -28.87 -13.46 -16.31
C HIS A 655 -29.73 -14.57 -15.72
N ALA A 656 -31.05 -14.51 -15.94
CA ALA A 656 -32.00 -15.47 -15.38
C ALA A 656 -31.94 -16.83 -16.08
N ASN A 657 -31.79 -16.85 -17.41
CA ASN A 657 -31.90 -18.06 -18.21
C ASN A 657 -30.54 -18.71 -18.55
N GLN A 658 -29.45 -17.94 -18.57
CA GLN A 658 -28.12 -18.39 -18.98
C GLN A 658 -27.01 -17.83 -18.06
N PRO A 659 -26.98 -18.22 -16.77
CA PRO A 659 -26.08 -17.64 -15.78
C PRO A 659 -24.58 -17.85 -16.08
N GLU A 660 -24.22 -18.92 -16.79
CA GLU A 660 -22.84 -19.17 -17.21
C GLU A 660 -22.37 -18.16 -18.28
N GLU A 661 -23.22 -17.85 -19.26
CA GLU A 661 -22.91 -16.85 -20.28
C GLU A 661 -22.88 -15.45 -19.66
N ALA A 662 -23.82 -15.12 -18.77
CA ALA A 662 -23.78 -13.86 -18.03
C ALA A 662 -22.46 -13.68 -17.24
N ARG A 663 -21.98 -14.75 -16.59
CA ARG A 663 -20.67 -14.76 -15.91
C ARG A 663 -19.51 -14.55 -16.88
N ARG A 664 -19.54 -15.18 -18.06
CA ARG A 664 -18.53 -14.99 -19.11
C ARG A 664 -18.51 -13.55 -19.61
N GLN A 665 -19.67 -12.95 -19.86
CA GLN A 665 -19.77 -11.56 -20.31
C GLN A 665 -19.27 -10.57 -19.24
N TRP A 666 -19.55 -10.84 -17.96
CA TRP A 666 -18.95 -10.07 -16.86
C TRP A 666 -17.42 -10.15 -16.85
N GLN A 667 -16.82 -11.33 -17.11
CA GLN A 667 -15.36 -11.47 -17.22
C GLN A 667 -14.78 -10.68 -18.41
N LEU A 668 -15.43 -10.75 -19.58
CA LEU A 668 -15.02 -9.97 -20.77
C LEU A 668 -15.11 -8.47 -20.51
N SER A 669 -16.14 -8.01 -19.78
CA SER A 669 -16.28 -6.60 -19.42
C SER A 669 -15.12 -6.12 -18.55
N ARG A 670 -14.72 -6.92 -17.56
CA ARG A 670 -13.57 -6.60 -16.70
C ARG A 670 -12.25 -6.58 -17.49
N LEU A 671 -12.06 -7.52 -18.41
CA LEU A 671 -10.89 -7.55 -19.31
C LEU A 671 -10.82 -6.30 -20.19
N ALA A 672 -11.96 -5.87 -20.73
CA ALA A 672 -12.08 -4.64 -21.50
C ALA A 672 -11.72 -3.40 -20.67
N VAL A 673 -12.14 -3.30 -19.42
CA VAL A 673 -11.74 -2.19 -18.52
C VAL A 673 -10.23 -2.23 -18.24
N GLU A 674 -9.67 -3.40 -17.93
CA GLU A 674 -8.23 -3.55 -17.66
C GLU A 674 -7.35 -3.28 -18.90
N SER A 675 -7.89 -3.35 -20.12
CA SER A 675 -7.18 -2.96 -21.35
C SER A 675 -6.68 -1.51 -21.30
N LEU A 676 -7.37 -0.62 -20.59
CA LEU A 676 -6.97 0.77 -20.42
C LEU A 676 -5.64 0.88 -19.68
N ARG A 677 -5.45 0.03 -18.66
CA ARG A 677 -4.17 -0.07 -17.95
C ARG A 677 -3.08 -0.64 -18.86
N TYR A 678 -3.42 -1.57 -19.74
CA TYR A 678 -2.47 -2.19 -20.65
C TYR A 678 -1.88 -1.13 -21.59
N VAL A 679 -2.76 -0.29 -22.15
CA VAL A 679 -2.37 0.82 -23.03
C VAL A 679 -1.45 1.79 -22.29
N GLN A 680 -1.80 2.21 -21.07
CA GLN A 680 -0.93 3.08 -20.27
C GLN A 680 0.45 2.47 -19.99
N LEU A 681 0.52 1.17 -19.72
CA LEU A 681 1.79 0.48 -19.49
C LEU A 681 2.58 0.32 -20.79
N HIS A 682 1.93 0.07 -21.91
CA HIS A 682 2.56 0.03 -23.22
C HIS A 682 3.19 1.39 -23.55
N GLU A 683 2.44 2.48 -23.40
CA GLU A 683 2.95 3.85 -23.57
C GLU A 683 4.14 4.10 -22.65
N ALA A 684 4.03 3.76 -21.36
CA ALA A 684 5.11 3.96 -20.39
C ALA A 684 6.39 3.17 -20.69
N LEU A 685 6.25 1.95 -21.24
CA LEU A 685 7.36 1.04 -21.54
C LEU A 685 7.94 1.24 -22.95
N GLY A 686 7.20 1.89 -23.85
CA GLY A 686 7.50 1.97 -25.28
C GLY A 686 7.35 0.64 -26.04
N GLN A 687 6.80 -0.39 -25.39
CA GLN A 687 6.56 -1.72 -25.97
C GLN A 687 5.40 -2.43 -25.24
N PRO A 688 4.75 -3.42 -25.87
CA PRO A 688 3.67 -4.18 -25.24
C PRO A 688 4.10 -4.77 -23.89
N PRO A 689 3.37 -4.53 -22.78
CA PRO A 689 3.75 -5.08 -21.48
C PRO A 689 3.64 -6.60 -21.51
N THR A 690 4.59 -7.27 -20.86
CA THR A 690 4.47 -8.71 -20.57
C THR A 690 3.36 -8.96 -19.55
N PHE A 691 2.81 -10.18 -19.52
CA PHE A 691 1.79 -10.57 -18.54
C PHE A 691 2.20 -10.23 -17.08
N LYS A 692 3.49 -10.42 -16.75
CA LYS A 692 4.06 -10.07 -15.44
C LYS A 692 4.06 -8.56 -15.18
N GLN A 693 4.36 -7.74 -16.18
CA GLN A 693 4.36 -6.28 -16.05
C GLN A 693 2.94 -5.71 -15.96
N PHE A 694 1.98 -6.33 -16.64
CA PHE A 694 0.57 -5.96 -16.59
C PHE A 694 -0.07 -6.25 -15.22
N GLY A 695 0.30 -7.38 -14.61
CA GLY A 695 -0.07 -7.73 -13.23
C GLY A 695 -1.00 -8.95 -13.19
N SER A 696 -0.44 -10.11 -12.89
CA SER A 696 -1.12 -11.41 -12.95
C SER A 696 -2.27 -11.61 -11.95
N ALA A 697 -2.27 -10.90 -10.82
CA ALA A 697 -3.38 -10.95 -9.86
C ALA A 697 -4.64 -10.19 -10.32
N ARG A 698 -4.53 -9.31 -11.34
CA ARG A 698 -5.67 -8.49 -11.80
C ARG A 698 -6.66 -9.28 -12.67
N LEU A 699 -6.21 -10.39 -13.23
CA LEU A 699 -6.96 -11.28 -14.12
C LEU A 699 -7.21 -12.65 -13.44
N ALA A 700 -7.58 -12.63 -12.16
CA ALA A 700 -7.77 -13.83 -11.33
C ALA A 700 -8.93 -14.76 -11.77
N LEU A 701 -9.53 -14.54 -12.94
CA LEU A 701 -10.60 -15.37 -13.50
C LEU A 701 -10.11 -16.02 -14.79
N ALA A 702 -10.45 -17.29 -14.96
CA ALA A 702 -10.05 -18.09 -16.10
C ALA A 702 -10.47 -17.41 -17.42
N TRP A 703 -9.48 -17.14 -18.27
CA TRP A 703 -9.70 -16.88 -19.69
C TRP A 703 -10.45 -18.07 -20.30
N PRO A 704 -11.38 -17.86 -21.25
CA PRO A 704 -11.88 -18.97 -22.06
C PRO A 704 -10.66 -19.65 -22.74
N GLY A 705 -10.37 -20.91 -22.40
CA GLY A 705 -9.18 -21.65 -22.90
C GLY A 705 -7.90 -21.55 -22.04
N GLY A 706 -7.89 -20.75 -20.97
CA GLY A 706 -6.74 -20.57 -20.08
C GLY A 706 -5.76 -19.46 -20.51
N GLU A 707 -4.81 -19.11 -19.63
CA GLU A 707 -3.88 -17.97 -19.81
C GLU A 707 -3.05 -18.04 -21.10
N ALA A 708 -2.61 -19.25 -21.48
CA ALA A 708 -1.77 -19.48 -22.66
C ALA A 708 -2.50 -19.22 -23.98
N GLU A 709 -3.84 -19.31 -23.98
CA GLU A 709 -4.68 -19.07 -25.16
C GLU A 709 -5.29 -17.67 -25.13
N GLY A 710 -5.77 -17.22 -23.96
CA GLY A 710 -6.45 -15.93 -23.81
C GLY A 710 -5.53 -14.71 -23.86
N TRP A 711 -4.32 -14.78 -23.29
CA TRP A 711 -3.40 -13.64 -23.28
C TRP A 711 -2.92 -13.23 -24.69
N PRO A 712 -2.51 -14.17 -25.58
CA PRO A 712 -2.23 -13.84 -26.97
C PRO A 712 -3.43 -13.23 -27.71
N ILE A 713 -4.65 -13.75 -27.52
CA ILE A 713 -5.87 -13.20 -28.12
C ILE A 713 -6.08 -11.75 -27.67
N PHE A 714 -5.89 -11.47 -26.39
CA PHE A 714 -6.00 -10.13 -25.84
C PHE A 714 -4.94 -9.19 -26.40
N GLN A 715 -3.67 -9.59 -26.41
CA GLN A 715 -2.59 -8.79 -26.99
C GLN A 715 -2.83 -8.52 -28.48
N HIS A 716 -3.33 -9.52 -29.22
CA HIS A 716 -3.67 -9.37 -30.62
C HIS A 716 -4.83 -8.40 -30.84
N THR A 717 -5.88 -8.51 -30.03
CA THR A 717 -7.02 -7.60 -30.03
C THR A 717 -6.58 -6.16 -29.77
N LEU A 718 -5.74 -5.95 -28.76
CA LEU A 718 -5.23 -4.61 -28.43
C LEU A 718 -4.30 -4.09 -29.52
N ALA A 719 -3.38 -4.90 -30.04
CA ALA A 719 -2.49 -4.51 -31.12
C ALA A 719 -3.26 -4.05 -32.37
N ALA A 720 -4.32 -4.78 -32.72
CA ALA A 720 -5.20 -4.41 -33.83
C ALA A 720 -5.97 -3.10 -33.58
N LEU A 721 -6.42 -2.86 -32.35
CA LEU A 721 -7.18 -1.65 -31.98
C LEU A 721 -6.30 -0.41 -31.78
N THR A 722 -5.02 -0.58 -31.46
CA THR A 722 -4.05 0.53 -31.26
C THR A 722 -3.11 0.74 -32.45
N ASP A 723 -3.27 -0.02 -33.53
CA ASP A 723 -2.37 -0.02 -34.70
C ASP A 723 -0.88 -0.16 -34.33
N THR A 724 -0.61 -1.03 -33.34
CA THR A 724 0.75 -1.30 -32.86
C THR A 724 1.20 -2.67 -33.32
N ALA A 725 2.51 -2.83 -33.53
CA ALA A 725 3.08 -4.14 -33.81
C ALA A 725 2.73 -5.14 -32.69
N LEU A 726 2.36 -6.36 -33.09
CA LEU A 726 2.31 -7.49 -32.16
C LEU A 726 3.67 -7.60 -31.46
N PRO A 727 3.71 -8.03 -30.19
CA PRO A 727 4.98 -8.39 -29.58
C PRO A 727 5.69 -9.34 -30.54
N ALA A 728 6.95 -9.04 -30.88
CA ALA A 728 7.74 -9.95 -31.71
C ALA A 728 7.56 -11.34 -31.12
N SER A 729 7.09 -12.30 -31.93
CA SER A 729 7.19 -13.69 -31.51
C SER A 729 8.66 -13.88 -31.13
N ALA A 730 8.93 -14.41 -29.94
CA ALA A 730 10.24 -14.99 -29.70
C ALA A 730 10.53 -15.84 -30.95
N PRO A 731 11.68 -15.63 -31.63
CA PRO A 731 11.83 -15.93 -33.05
C PRO A 731 11.28 -17.32 -33.34
N ALA A 732 10.23 -17.35 -34.16
CA ALA A 732 9.71 -18.60 -34.69
C ALA A 732 10.84 -19.22 -35.51
N ALA A 733 11.31 -20.38 -35.05
CA ALA A 733 12.25 -21.21 -35.77
C ALA A 733 11.56 -21.74 -37.04
N GLU A 734 11.56 -20.96 -38.12
CA GLU A 734 11.25 -21.46 -39.45
C GLU A 734 12.54 -21.87 -40.16
N ALA A 735 12.74 -23.19 -40.23
CA ALA A 735 13.21 -23.94 -41.40
C ALA A 735 13.76 -25.30 -40.96
N ALA A 736 12.87 -26.27 -40.76
CA ALA A 736 13.16 -27.70 -40.94
C ALA A 736 11.83 -28.48 -40.95
N GLU A 737 11.06 -28.31 -42.04
CA GLU A 737 10.32 -29.46 -42.56
C GLU A 737 11.36 -30.54 -42.95
N ASP A 738 11.01 -31.80 -42.70
CA ASP A 738 11.82 -33.03 -42.82
C ASP A 738 12.82 -33.35 -41.68
N ALA A 739 12.29 -33.89 -40.58
CA ALA A 739 12.93 -34.95 -39.79
C ALA A 739 11.89 -35.60 -38.83
N PRO A 740 11.99 -36.92 -38.54
CA PRO A 740 10.94 -37.66 -37.83
C PRO A 740 10.77 -37.14 -36.40
N GLY A 741 9.52 -37.05 -35.96
CA GLY A 741 9.16 -36.49 -34.66
C GLY A 741 10.02 -37.06 -33.52
N PRO A 742 10.66 -36.21 -32.70
CA PRO A 742 11.29 -36.66 -31.46
C PRO A 742 10.24 -36.78 -30.35
N PRO A 743 10.54 -37.61 -29.33
CA PRO A 743 9.59 -38.52 -28.71
C PRO A 743 8.70 -37.82 -27.68
N GLU A 744 7.62 -38.51 -27.28
CA GLU A 744 6.91 -38.25 -26.04
C GLU A 744 7.93 -37.94 -24.92
N SER A 745 8.04 -36.67 -24.53
CA SER A 745 8.76 -36.31 -23.32
C SER A 745 7.91 -36.83 -22.17
N SER A 746 8.26 -38.01 -21.68
CA SER A 746 7.64 -38.66 -20.54
C SER A 746 7.51 -37.66 -19.38
N LYS A 747 6.29 -37.18 -19.10
CA LYS A 747 5.97 -36.42 -17.88
C LYS A 747 6.41 -37.28 -16.69
N HIS A 748 7.54 -36.96 -16.07
CA HIS A 748 8.01 -37.71 -14.92
C HIS A 748 7.23 -37.25 -13.68
N LEU A 749 6.31 -38.11 -13.23
CA LEU A 749 5.57 -37.92 -11.98
C LEU A 749 6.50 -38.16 -10.79
N LEU A 750 6.67 -37.15 -9.95
CA LEU A 750 7.41 -37.21 -8.70
C LEU A 750 6.48 -37.67 -7.57
N ALA A 751 6.92 -38.64 -6.77
CA ALA A 751 6.29 -38.94 -5.49
C ALA A 751 6.73 -37.92 -4.43
N LYS A 752 5.95 -37.77 -3.34
CA LYS A 752 6.34 -36.94 -2.19
C LYS A 752 7.73 -37.33 -1.68
N GLY A 753 8.64 -36.37 -1.58
CA GLY A 753 10.05 -36.55 -1.21
C GLY A 753 11.00 -36.88 -2.36
N ALA A 754 10.50 -37.23 -3.55
CA ALA A 754 11.33 -37.50 -4.72
C ALA A 754 11.99 -36.20 -5.25
N ASN A 755 13.15 -36.35 -5.88
CA ASN A 755 13.90 -35.23 -6.46
C ASN A 755 14.42 -35.55 -7.86
N ALA A 756 14.57 -34.52 -8.68
CA ALA A 756 15.06 -34.61 -10.06
C ALA A 756 16.12 -33.53 -10.33
N PRO A 757 17.12 -33.78 -11.19
CA PRO A 757 18.09 -32.76 -11.60
C PRO A 757 17.42 -31.65 -12.43
N LEU A 758 17.95 -30.44 -12.31
CA LEU A 758 17.60 -29.28 -13.13
C LEU A 758 18.87 -28.68 -13.74
N HIS A 759 18.73 -28.10 -14.93
CA HIS A 759 19.77 -27.28 -15.54
C HIS A 759 19.83 -25.89 -14.89
N THR A 760 20.99 -25.22 -14.92
CA THR A 760 21.16 -23.85 -14.39
C THR A 760 20.60 -22.82 -15.38
N GLU A 761 19.29 -22.88 -15.57
CA GLU A 761 18.49 -22.01 -16.43
C GLU A 761 17.16 -21.71 -15.73
N SER A 762 16.28 -20.93 -16.36
CA SER A 762 14.98 -20.62 -15.78
C SER A 762 14.16 -21.90 -15.53
N VAL A 763 13.64 -22.04 -14.32
CA VAL A 763 12.65 -23.07 -13.95
C VAL A 763 11.32 -22.42 -13.64
N VAL A 764 10.24 -23.00 -14.16
CA VAL A 764 8.86 -22.57 -13.90
C VAL A 764 8.18 -23.65 -13.08
N VAL A 765 7.50 -23.26 -12.00
CA VAL A 765 6.62 -24.13 -11.21
C VAL A 765 5.21 -23.54 -11.30
N ARG A 766 4.31 -24.18 -12.04
CA ARG A 766 2.90 -23.80 -12.15
C ARG A 766 2.04 -24.69 -11.25
N LEU A 767 1.11 -24.08 -10.54
CA LEU A 767 0.11 -24.77 -9.71
C LEU A 767 -1.20 -24.86 -10.49
N ILE A 768 -1.81 -26.03 -10.49
CA ILE A 768 -3.15 -26.28 -11.05
C ILE A 768 -4.03 -26.64 -9.86
N THR A 769 -5.11 -25.89 -9.63
CA THR A 769 -5.92 -26.03 -8.41
C THR A 769 -7.39 -26.26 -8.70
N THR A 770 -8.05 -26.97 -7.78
CA THR A 770 -9.50 -27.24 -7.81
C THR A 770 -10.07 -26.86 -6.44
N GLY A 771 -11.26 -26.26 -6.40
CA GLY A 771 -11.95 -25.94 -5.14
C GLY A 771 -11.75 -24.49 -4.68
N ALA A 772 -11.36 -24.31 -3.42
CA ALA A 772 -11.18 -22.99 -2.81
C ALA A 772 -10.10 -22.15 -3.53
N PRO A 773 -10.25 -20.81 -3.58
CA PRO A 773 -9.23 -19.91 -4.13
C PRO A 773 -7.93 -20.02 -3.31
N ILE A 774 -6.81 -19.94 -4.01
CA ILE A 774 -5.47 -20.12 -3.44
C ILE A 774 -4.52 -19.00 -3.86
N ASP A 775 -3.60 -18.65 -2.97
CA ASP A 775 -2.45 -17.79 -3.21
C ASP A 775 -1.17 -18.62 -3.35
N VAL A 776 -0.29 -18.23 -4.28
CA VAL A 776 1.04 -18.84 -4.44
C VAL A 776 2.12 -17.84 -4.11
N CYS A 777 3.07 -18.24 -3.27
CA CYS A 777 4.26 -17.47 -2.99
C CYS A 777 5.52 -18.31 -3.17
N ALA A 778 6.65 -17.63 -3.36
CA ALA A 778 7.96 -18.22 -3.43
C ALA A 778 8.81 -17.61 -2.34
N VAL A 779 9.64 -18.42 -1.72
CA VAL A 779 10.53 -17.93 -0.68
C VAL A 779 11.95 -18.27 -1.08
N LEU A 780 12.82 -17.26 -1.10
CA LEU A 780 14.24 -17.46 -1.32
C LEU A 780 14.87 -17.83 0.01
N LEU A 781 15.55 -18.96 0.01
CA LEU A 781 16.11 -19.57 1.18
C LEU A 781 17.63 -19.59 1.03
N THR A 782 18.37 -19.11 2.02
CA THR A 782 19.83 -19.27 2.04
C THR A 782 20.23 -20.75 2.12
N SER A 783 21.54 -21.05 2.07
CA SER A 783 22.08 -22.39 2.43
C SER A 783 21.62 -22.85 3.79
N HIS A 784 21.09 -21.91 4.58
CA HIS A 784 20.59 -22.16 5.88
C HIS A 784 19.09 -22.10 6.01
N GLY A 785 18.46 -22.30 4.87
CA GLY A 785 17.10 -21.99 4.65
C GLY A 785 16.82 -20.50 4.92
N LYS A 786 17.21 -19.79 5.98
CA LYS A 786 16.94 -18.36 6.23
C LYS A 786 16.43 -17.52 5.06
N VAL A 787 15.26 -16.87 5.12
CA VAL A 787 15.17 -15.64 4.29
C VAL A 787 16.28 -14.69 4.75
N ARG A 788 16.95 -13.99 3.83
CA ARG A 788 17.95 -12.96 4.19
C ARG A 788 17.26 -11.71 4.75
N SER A 789 16.05 -11.46 4.27
CA SER A 789 15.13 -10.41 4.75
C SER A 789 13.71 -10.72 4.28
N ASP A 790 12.72 -9.96 4.75
CA ASP A 790 11.32 -10.15 4.31
C ASP A 790 11.13 -9.98 2.80
N ALA A 791 12.05 -9.31 2.10
CA ALA A 791 12.05 -9.20 0.64
C ALA A 791 12.26 -10.54 -0.08
N ASP A 792 12.79 -11.56 0.61
CA ASP A 792 12.92 -12.91 0.07
C ASP A 792 11.60 -13.71 0.13
N LEU A 793 10.54 -13.17 0.74
CA LEU A 793 9.18 -13.63 0.46
C LEU A 793 8.70 -12.91 -0.80
N VAL A 794 8.55 -13.67 -1.87
CA VAL A 794 8.04 -13.23 -3.15
C VAL A 794 6.58 -13.66 -3.27
N PHE A 795 5.67 -12.70 -3.28
CA PHE A 795 4.21 -12.90 -3.28
C PHE A 795 3.53 -11.76 -4.03
N TYR A 796 2.21 -11.74 -4.12
CA TYR A 796 1.50 -10.78 -5.00
C TYR A 796 1.85 -9.29 -4.72
N ASN A 797 2.09 -8.90 -3.46
CA ASN A 797 2.51 -7.52 -3.11
C ASN A 797 4.03 -7.29 -3.23
N HIS A 798 4.83 -8.35 -3.35
CA HIS A 798 6.27 -8.30 -3.62
C HIS A 798 6.67 -9.33 -4.69
N PRO A 799 6.23 -9.19 -5.96
CA PRO A 799 6.16 -10.29 -6.92
C PRO A 799 7.49 -10.65 -7.60
N HIS A 800 8.60 -10.02 -7.24
CA HIS A 800 9.92 -10.37 -7.75
C HIS A 800 11.05 -9.97 -6.82
N HIS A 801 11.96 -10.90 -6.57
CA HIS A 801 13.19 -10.68 -5.83
C HIS A 801 14.27 -11.67 -6.33
N ASP A 802 15.49 -11.17 -6.59
CA ASP A 802 16.70 -11.98 -6.80
C ASP A 802 16.55 -13.20 -7.72
N GLY A 803 16.06 -12.94 -8.94
CA GLY A 803 15.90 -13.96 -9.98
C GLY A 803 14.62 -14.80 -9.84
N VAL A 804 13.89 -14.68 -8.73
CA VAL A 804 12.62 -15.36 -8.49
C VAL A 804 11.46 -14.39 -8.64
N ARG A 805 10.37 -14.86 -9.24
CA ARG A 805 9.11 -14.13 -9.38
C ARG A 805 7.93 -15.03 -9.11
N THR A 806 6.88 -14.45 -8.55
CA THR A 806 5.56 -15.09 -8.49
C THR A 806 4.55 -14.33 -9.32
N SER A 807 3.58 -15.07 -9.86
CA SER A 807 2.60 -14.54 -10.80
C SER A 807 1.38 -15.45 -10.83
N GLY A 808 0.32 -15.09 -10.11
CA GLY A 808 -0.87 -15.93 -9.98
C GLY A 808 -0.53 -17.29 -9.35
N ASP A 809 -0.81 -18.37 -10.08
CA ASP A 809 -0.53 -19.76 -9.70
C ASP A 809 0.92 -20.21 -9.98
N THR A 810 1.77 -19.31 -10.50
CA THR A 810 3.07 -19.69 -11.07
C THR A 810 4.24 -18.99 -10.37
N VAL A 811 5.30 -19.76 -10.09
CA VAL A 811 6.62 -19.27 -9.65
C VAL A 811 7.63 -19.50 -10.77
N THR A 812 8.38 -18.48 -11.15
CA THR A 812 9.55 -18.64 -12.04
C THR A 812 10.81 -18.28 -11.27
N ALA A 813 11.83 -19.14 -11.33
CA ALA A 813 13.16 -18.85 -10.80
C ALA A 813 14.20 -18.93 -11.94
N ASP A 814 14.80 -17.80 -12.29
CA ASP A 814 15.98 -17.77 -13.16
C ASP A 814 17.21 -18.16 -12.34
N LEU A 815 17.53 -19.45 -12.36
CA LEU A 815 18.55 -20.06 -11.50
C LEU A 815 19.96 -19.54 -11.76
N SER A 816 20.19 -18.88 -12.91
CA SER A 816 21.46 -18.21 -13.22
C SER A 816 21.60 -16.84 -12.54
N ARG A 817 20.47 -16.23 -12.17
CA ARG A 817 20.38 -14.90 -11.54
C ARG A 817 20.05 -14.94 -10.06
N VAL A 818 19.71 -16.12 -9.54
CA VAL A 818 19.59 -16.36 -8.11
C VAL A 818 20.99 -16.18 -7.50
N PRO A 819 21.19 -15.24 -6.55
CA PRO A 819 22.46 -15.02 -5.90
C PRO A 819 23.03 -16.29 -5.25
N ASP A 820 24.36 -16.35 -5.11
CA ASP A 820 25.03 -17.52 -4.55
C ASP A 820 24.70 -17.74 -3.07
N ASP A 821 24.29 -16.70 -2.35
CA ASP A 821 23.85 -16.81 -0.96
C ASP A 821 22.42 -17.39 -0.83
N VAL A 822 21.67 -17.52 -1.93
CA VAL A 822 20.38 -18.22 -2.01
C VAL A 822 20.60 -19.64 -2.56
N HIS A 823 20.28 -20.63 -1.73
CA HIS A 823 20.44 -22.04 -2.07
C HIS A 823 19.16 -22.75 -2.43
N THR A 824 18.01 -22.27 -1.95
CA THR A 824 16.72 -22.91 -2.22
C THR A 824 15.68 -21.85 -2.57
N VAL A 825 14.78 -22.19 -3.47
CA VAL A 825 13.55 -21.45 -3.77
C VAL A 825 12.41 -22.39 -3.45
N ALA A 826 11.69 -22.14 -2.35
CA ALA A 826 10.51 -22.92 -1.98
C ALA A 826 9.26 -22.30 -2.57
N VAL A 827 8.42 -23.12 -3.20
CA VAL A 827 7.11 -22.73 -3.72
C VAL A 827 6.04 -23.16 -2.72
N ILE A 828 5.13 -22.25 -2.42
CA ILE A 828 4.13 -22.38 -1.36
C ILE A 828 2.77 -22.03 -1.92
N VAL A 829 1.75 -22.76 -1.48
CA VAL A 829 0.35 -22.50 -1.78
C VAL A 829 -0.45 -22.33 -0.49
N SER A 830 -1.35 -21.36 -0.44
CA SER A 830 -2.24 -21.08 0.70
C SER A 830 -3.67 -20.86 0.24
N ILE A 831 -4.67 -21.26 1.02
CA ILE A 831 -6.07 -20.93 0.76
C ILE A 831 -6.35 -19.48 1.14
N ASP A 832 -7.09 -18.77 0.28
CA ASP A 832 -7.62 -17.45 0.57
C ASP A 832 -8.82 -17.59 1.52
N LEU A 833 -8.53 -17.47 2.81
CA LEU A 833 -9.52 -17.52 3.89
C LEU A 833 -10.38 -16.24 3.95
N GLU A 834 -10.01 -15.14 3.30
CA GLU A 834 -10.88 -13.96 3.21
C GLU A 834 -12.03 -14.22 2.24
N ALA A 835 -11.74 -14.89 1.12
CA ALA A 835 -12.76 -15.32 0.17
C ALA A 835 -13.60 -16.50 0.70
N GLN A 836 -12.99 -17.46 1.43
CA GLN A 836 -13.68 -18.62 2.01
C GLN A 836 -13.16 -19.00 3.42
N PRO A 837 -13.74 -18.45 4.49
CA PRO A 837 -13.20 -18.56 5.86
C PRO A 837 -13.10 -19.96 6.47
N THR A 838 -13.84 -20.93 5.93
CA THR A 838 -13.86 -22.32 6.45
C THR A 838 -13.18 -23.32 5.52
N ALA A 839 -12.56 -22.87 4.43
CA ALA A 839 -11.93 -23.75 3.46
C ALA A 839 -10.59 -24.30 3.97
N VAL A 840 -10.32 -25.56 3.67
CA VAL A 840 -9.07 -26.29 3.97
C VAL A 840 -8.67 -27.10 2.75
N PHE A 841 -7.39 -27.44 2.63
CA PHE A 841 -6.94 -28.41 1.65
C PHE A 841 -7.45 -29.79 2.08
N ASP A 842 -8.26 -30.42 1.23
CA ASP A 842 -8.89 -31.72 1.46
C ASP A 842 -9.24 -32.35 0.10
N GLN A 843 -10.18 -33.29 0.06
CA GLN A 843 -10.61 -33.94 -1.19
C GLN A 843 -11.40 -33.01 -2.14
N HIS A 844 -11.86 -31.84 -1.68
CA HIS A 844 -12.63 -30.86 -2.44
C HIS A 844 -11.80 -29.64 -2.84
N SER A 845 -10.72 -29.35 -2.10
CA SER A 845 -9.74 -28.31 -2.44
C SER A 845 -8.32 -28.89 -2.55
N THR A 846 -7.84 -29.08 -3.79
CA THR A 846 -6.56 -29.75 -4.10
C THR A 846 -5.68 -28.90 -5.03
N TRP A 847 -4.40 -29.27 -5.11
CA TRP A 847 -3.44 -28.65 -6.03
C TRP A 847 -2.49 -29.70 -6.63
N ARG A 848 -2.02 -29.42 -7.84
CA ARG A 848 -0.96 -30.15 -8.56
C ARG A 848 0.09 -29.17 -9.04
N ALA A 849 1.36 -29.54 -8.98
CA ALA A 849 2.48 -28.73 -9.46
C ALA A 849 3.10 -29.31 -10.73
N GLU A 850 3.29 -28.48 -11.74
CA GLU A 850 4.06 -28.79 -12.94
C GLU A 850 5.34 -27.94 -12.96
N THR A 851 6.51 -28.59 -13.00
CA THR A 851 7.82 -27.93 -13.05
C THR A 851 8.43 -28.10 -14.44
N THR A 852 8.77 -27.01 -15.12
CA THR A 852 9.32 -27.03 -16.49
C THR A 852 10.59 -26.18 -16.65
N GLN A 853 11.46 -26.56 -17.59
CA GLN A 853 12.63 -25.78 -18.03
C GLN A 853 12.73 -25.71 -19.56
N PRO A 854 13.36 -24.66 -20.14
CA PRO A 854 13.58 -24.53 -21.58
C PRO A 854 14.35 -25.68 -22.23
N SER A 855 15.23 -26.37 -21.49
CA SER A 855 15.89 -27.62 -21.94
C SER A 855 14.94 -28.79 -22.21
N GLY A 856 13.65 -28.66 -21.92
CA GLY A 856 12.63 -29.71 -22.11
C GLY A 856 12.34 -30.53 -20.84
N THR A 857 12.97 -30.22 -19.71
CA THR A 857 12.63 -30.87 -18.42
C THR A 857 11.18 -30.59 -18.07
N THR A 858 10.35 -31.63 -17.88
CA THR A 858 8.94 -31.53 -17.46
C THR A 858 8.65 -32.54 -16.35
N LEU A 859 8.33 -32.05 -15.17
CA LEU A 859 8.08 -32.84 -13.96
C LEU A 859 6.71 -32.48 -13.39
N SER A 860 6.03 -33.45 -12.80
CA SER A 860 4.71 -33.25 -12.20
C SER A 860 4.69 -33.77 -10.77
N PHE A 861 3.99 -33.10 -9.86
CA PHE A 861 3.78 -33.57 -8.49
C PHE A 861 2.36 -33.27 -8.03
N GLU A 862 1.70 -34.27 -7.47
CA GLU A 862 0.37 -34.16 -6.88
C GLU A 862 0.39 -34.87 -5.51
N PRO A 863 0.12 -34.18 -4.39
CA PRO A 863 0.04 -34.80 -3.08
C PRO A 863 -1.29 -35.54 -2.90
N ALA A 864 -1.33 -36.49 -1.97
CA ALA A 864 -2.62 -37.02 -1.49
C ALA A 864 -3.42 -35.92 -0.76
N PRO A 865 -4.77 -36.00 -0.73
CA PRO A 865 -5.60 -35.07 0.02
C PRO A 865 -5.16 -34.93 1.48
N PHE A 866 -5.14 -33.70 1.97
CA PHE A 866 -4.80 -33.39 3.36
C PHE A 866 -6.00 -33.67 4.28
N THR A 867 -5.75 -33.98 5.56
CA THR A 867 -6.78 -34.51 6.48
C THR A 867 -6.78 -33.86 7.86
N SER A 868 -5.87 -32.91 8.12
CA SER A 868 -5.67 -32.29 9.44
C SER A 868 -6.06 -30.81 9.50
N GLY A 869 -6.85 -30.35 8.52
CA GLY A 869 -7.34 -28.97 8.42
C GLY A 869 -6.29 -27.97 7.91
N GLU A 870 -5.42 -28.41 7.00
CA GLU A 870 -4.33 -27.60 6.46
C GLU A 870 -4.84 -26.50 5.53
N THR A 871 -4.40 -25.26 5.74
CA THR A 871 -4.77 -24.12 4.88
C THR A 871 -3.59 -23.59 4.08
N VAL A 872 -2.38 -24.11 4.31
CA VAL A 872 -1.14 -23.76 3.59
C VAL A 872 -0.33 -25.02 3.32
N SER A 873 0.41 -25.09 2.21
CA SER A 873 1.27 -26.23 1.86
C SER A 873 2.54 -25.81 1.12
N ILE A 874 3.67 -26.45 1.43
CA ILE A 874 4.91 -26.35 0.63
C ILE A 874 4.79 -27.32 -0.54
N VAL A 875 4.91 -26.79 -1.75
CA VAL A 875 4.66 -27.48 -3.00
C VAL A 875 5.89 -28.25 -3.45
N VAL A 876 6.92 -27.51 -3.86
CA VAL A 876 8.22 -28.01 -4.30
C VAL A 876 9.32 -27.09 -3.80
N GLU A 877 10.53 -27.61 -3.72
CA GLU A 877 11.75 -26.84 -3.46
C GLU A 877 12.72 -26.99 -4.63
N VAL A 878 13.15 -25.88 -5.21
CA VAL A 878 14.24 -25.85 -6.18
C VAL A 878 15.52 -25.45 -5.44
N TYR A 879 16.54 -26.30 -5.42
CA TYR A 879 17.71 -26.10 -4.57
C TYR A 879 19.02 -26.44 -5.27
N ARG A 880 20.10 -25.76 -4.86
CA ARG A 880 21.47 -26.01 -5.32
C ARG A 880 21.97 -27.34 -4.79
N HIS A 881 22.59 -28.13 -5.65
CA HIS A 881 23.25 -29.39 -5.29
C HIS A 881 24.53 -29.55 -6.11
N ALA A 882 25.68 -29.56 -5.43
CA ALA A 882 27.00 -29.48 -6.05
C ALA A 882 27.12 -28.27 -7.00
N ALA A 883 27.50 -28.47 -8.27
CA ALA A 883 27.65 -27.40 -9.26
C ALA A 883 26.36 -27.07 -10.04
N GLY A 884 25.21 -27.66 -9.69
CA GLY A 884 23.95 -27.50 -10.42
C GLY A 884 22.73 -27.36 -9.50
N TRP A 885 21.54 -27.54 -10.07
CA TRP A 885 20.26 -27.40 -9.37
C TRP A 885 19.46 -28.70 -9.39
N LYS A 886 18.54 -28.86 -8.44
CA LYS A 886 17.56 -29.95 -8.38
C LYS A 886 16.22 -29.40 -7.92
N VAL A 887 15.13 -30.10 -8.25
CA VAL A 887 13.81 -29.89 -7.64
C VAL A 887 13.45 -31.08 -6.74
N ARG A 888 12.72 -30.81 -5.66
CA ARG A 888 12.17 -31.82 -4.75
C ARG A 888 10.67 -31.61 -4.58
N ALA A 889 9.89 -32.68 -4.70
CA ALA A 889 8.47 -32.70 -4.35
C ALA A 889 8.29 -32.74 -2.82
N VAL A 890 7.60 -31.76 -2.23
CA VAL A 890 7.49 -31.63 -0.76
C VAL A 890 6.10 -32.01 -0.25
N GLY A 891 5.05 -31.31 -0.68
CA GLY A 891 3.66 -31.60 -0.33
C GLY A 891 3.40 -31.63 1.19
N GLN A 892 3.96 -30.66 1.92
CA GLN A 892 3.84 -30.57 3.38
C GLN A 892 2.83 -29.49 3.75
N GLY A 893 1.71 -29.90 4.35
CA GLY A 893 0.63 -29.00 4.76
C GLY A 893 0.83 -28.42 6.18
N TYR A 894 0.16 -27.29 6.43
CA TYR A 894 0.17 -26.51 7.65
C TYR A 894 -1.27 -26.18 8.07
N ASN A 895 -1.75 -26.77 9.17
CA ASN A 895 -3.04 -26.43 9.80
C ASN A 895 -2.95 -25.21 10.73
N THR A 896 -1.76 -24.63 10.87
CA THR A 896 -1.50 -23.36 11.56
C THR A 896 -1.46 -22.18 10.59
N GLY A 897 -1.82 -22.41 9.33
CA GLY A 897 -1.88 -21.40 8.29
C GLY A 897 -0.52 -20.79 7.91
N LEU A 898 -0.56 -19.64 7.25
CA LEU A 898 0.63 -18.95 6.75
C LEU A 898 1.55 -18.52 7.89
N ALA A 899 1.01 -18.26 9.08
CA ALA A 899 1.79 -17.94 10.27
C ALA A 899 2.74 -19.09 10.67
N GLY A 900 2.28 -20.34 10.59
CA GLY A 900 3.12 -21.51 10.87
C GLY A 900 4.22 -21.73 9.84
N LEU A 901 3.95 -21.42 8.56
CA LEU A 901 4.93 -21.51 7.50
C LEU A 901 5.93 -20.34 7.50
N ALA A 902 5.46 -19.12 7.75
CA ALA A 902 6.29 -17.92 7.81
C ALA A 902 7.26 -17.99 8.99
N ALA A 903 6.78 -18.55 10.10
CA ALA A 903 7.61 -19.05 11.18
C ALA A 903 8.72 -19.97 10.61
N ASP A 904 8.40 -21.13 10.06
CA ASP A 904 9.38 -22.07 9.54
C ASP A 904 10.37 -21.44 8.54
N TYR A 905 9.96 -20.42 7.79
CA TYR A 905 10.81 -19.71 6.85
C TYR A 905 11.48 -18.41 7.35
N GLY A 906 11.14 -17.97 8.57
CA GLY A 906 11.68 -16.80 9.29
C GLY A 906 11.36 -15.47 8.63
N ILE A 907 10.20 -15.44 8.00
CA ILE A 907 9.60 -14.26 7.40
C ILE A 907 8.87 -13.51 8.52
N ASN A 908 9.17 -12.23 8.73
CA ASN A 908 8.30 -11.36 9.52
C ASN A 908 7.11 -10.95 8.65
N VAL A 909 6.02 -11.71 8.70
CA VAL A 909 4.72 -11.20 8.26
C VAL A 909 4.25 -10.23 9.32
N GLU A 910 4.22 -8.94 9.00
CA GLU A 910 3.35 -8.02 9.75
C GLU A 910 1.90 -8.38 9.39
N PRO A 911 1.01 -8.56 10.37
CA PRO A 911 -0.40 -8.82 10.11
C PRO A 911 -1.09 -7.63 9.44
#